data_AF-A0A849TVM3-F1
#
_entry.id   AF-A0A849TVM3-F1
#
_cell.length_a   1.000
_cell.length_b   1.000
_cell.length_c   1.000
_cell.angle_alpha   90.00
_cell.angle_beta   90.00
_cell.angle_gamma   90.00
#
_symmetry.space_group_name_H-M   'P 1'
#
loop_
_entity.id
_entity.type
_entity.pdbx_description
1 polymer ?
#
loop_
_entity_poly.entity_id
_entity_poly.type
_entity_poly.pdbx_seq_one_letter_code
_entity_poly.pdbx_strand_id
1 'polypeptide(L)'
;MTTSIAAKISLALAVKIKALFEQPDRKDKFLSFPKGIAFTYDFLKFMLPPGESGLSATAQDNYKIEFARMMNASFEDSPQFLPDTSAFLWDAYEAILNNSVFPESTLTEQEEKQLLEATQFLSVTQSSEDGPITVPSPQYKAYVQYKTLFDQAEKAYLDEKLSTETTTGPEGDERKRQWREYREKQLFDFVSQANTEWITFGNKTTVERYVAVKTDLEQRKYAILTANSYKNDLNLADLPDKNANGLPTKLTFYSPHDIANKSTPWTSIHLSKDEINVFADGAPAELKALLDGGSGNDDIEAVSLEYNTLFVVRPWFPHEYFASRYWKLPDNFPDPVMSDGLIPCSGKAPVYISSIIVGRNITITRKATMHAMSAAPLILPILSTVSVNTVAPVSAHMSTDTQASMLFKPQHTAIIKTQAINPKLSGTRAMAEPAPTMARRFKAGTTVAPSVSDRQPFAARLNYASLNYNSTVIATPIIKIPPAKATSNPAVPLDLVQLAADPSSRWASGQLVDAHNTADNASLPWMGSEGDSRGFVRSGTNVVMEDGRAWPSVLRTHPKWVNHGTIKGWLAWRPIPAGAHFQTQVGFLQGAAGTDGVTFWVWVHYLIGGFAGNVEQWKPVAQHFKKYSQSLDTIDVDLSAYAGQSISIELRVDAGGSSGQDWAAWVSPTIIGVPAHPGTDGPRTELVTETFPFDGVFVLAYACKRLPKSPNPDPTLKWT
;
A
#
# COMPACT_ATOMS: atom_id res chain seq x y z
N MET A 1 14.61 25.78 -5.35
CA MET A 1 13.54 26.48 -4.60
C MET A 1 12.40 25.52 -4.30
N THR A 2 11.69 24.99 -5.31
CA THR A 2 10.67 23.93 -5.13
C THR A 2 11.15 22.76 -4.26
N THR A 3 12.40 22.34 -4.46
CA THR A 3 13.10 21.34 -3.62
C THR A 3 13.13 21.65 -2.11
N SER A 4 13.34 22.91 -1.69
CA SER A 4 13.43 23.24 -0.24
C SER A 4 12.07 23.35 0.44
N ILE A 5 11.02 23.74 -0.30
CA ILE A 5 9.64 23.75 0.22
C ILE A 5 9.18 22.31 0.50
N ALA A 6 9.47 21.40 -0.43
CA ALA A 6 9.08 20.00 -0.34
C ALA A 6 9.87 19.23 0.75
N ALA A 7 11.14 19.57 0.93
CA ALA A 7 11.96 19.11 2.05
C ALA A 7 11.36 19.50 3.41
N LYS A 8 11.00 20.78 3.62
CA LYS A 8 10.48 21.27 4.90
C LYS A 8 9.20 20.54 5.34
N ILE A 9 8.28 20.28 4.41
CA ILE A 9 7.06 19.50 4.68
C ILE A 9 7.40 18.04 5.00
N SER A 10 8.27 17.41 4.22
CA SER A 10 8.68 16.01 4.46
C SER A 10 9.34 15.85 5.82
N LEU A 11 10.15 16.83 6.23
CA LEU A 11 10.82 16.88 7.53
C LEU A 11 9.82 17.06 8.68
N ALA A 12 8.87 17.98 8.54
CA ALA A 12 7.80 18.18 9.54
C ALA A 12 6.89 16.95 9.68
N LEU A 13 6.52 16.31 8.57
CA LEU A 13 5.79 15.04 8.55
C LEU A 13 6.61 13.93 9.21
N ALA A 14 7.88 13.75 8.86
CA ALA A 14 8.75 12.72 9.45
C ALA A 14 8.91 12.91 10.98
N VAL A 15 9.03 14.15 11.46
CA VAL A 15 9.07 14.46 12.90
C VAL A 15 7.74 14.18 13.57
N LYS A 16 6.60 14.59 12.99
CA LYS A 16 5.26 14.25 13.51
C LYS A 16 5.06 12.74 13.58
N ILE A 17 5.45 12.01 12.54
CA ILE A 17 5.32 10.55 12.45
C ILE A 17 6.25 9.85 13.46
N LYS A 18 7.51 10.29 13.65
CA LYS A 18 8.34 9.82 14.79
C LYS A 18 7.65 10.07 16.12
N ALA A 19 7.13 11.27 16.37
CA ALA A 19 6.42 11.57 17.62
C ALA A 19 5.13 10.73 17.84
N LEU A 20 4.50 10.23 16.77
CA LEU A 20 3.31 9.37 16.84
C LEU A 20 3.62 7.88 17.04
N PHE A 21 4.70 7.36 16.44
CA PHE A 21 4.96 5.92 16.37
C PHE A 21 6.27 5.47 17.05
N GLU A 22 7.19 6.38 17.34
CA GLU A 22 8.48 6.11 17.99
C GLU A 22 8.46 6.59 19.45
N GLN A 23 7.95 5.72 20.32
CA GLN A 23 7.86 5.96 21.76
C GLN A 23 9.28 6.09 22.38
N PRO A 24 9.66 7.23 23.01
CA PRO A 24 11.06 7.50 23.40
C PRO A 24 11.67 6.52 24.43
N ASP A 25 10.85 5.81 25.18
CA ASP A 25 11.22 4.73 26.10
C ASP A 25 11.46 3.39 25.37
N ARG A 26 10.84 3.18 24.21
CA ARG A 26 10.86 1.95 23.41
C ARG A 26 12.07 1.84 22.49
N LYS A 27 13.26 1.74 23.11
CA LYS A 27 14.53 1.55 22.39
C LYS A 27 14.60 0.30 21.52
N ASP A 28 13.68 -0.66 21.70
CA ASP A 28 13.51 -1.82 20.80
C ASP A 28 13.00 -1.45 19.40
N LYS A 29 12.52 -0.22 19.19
CA LYS A 29 11.92 0.26 17.95
C LYS A 29 12.57 1.53 17.41
N PHE A 30 12.34 1.79 16.13
CA PHE A 30 12.60 3.05 15.45
C PHE A 30 11.79 3.13 14.15
N LEU A 31 11.71 4.33 13.56
CA LEU A 31 11.23 4.51 12.20
C LEU A 31 12.39 4.62 11.21
N SER A 32 12.30 3.86 10.12
CA SER A 32 13.14 4.01 8.94
C SER A 32 12.30 4.55 7.78
N PHE A 33 12.78 5.59 7.11
CA PHE A 33 12.04 6.34 6.11
C PHE A 33 12.52 5.97 4.69
N PRO A 34 11.64 5.41 3.83
CA PRO A 34 11.94 5.22 2.42
C PRO A 34 11.81 6.54 1.64
N LYS A 35 12.51 6.63 0.51
CA LYS A 35 12.31 7.71 -0.47
C LYS A 35 11.43 7.19 -1.62
N GLY A 36 10.15 7.56 -1.62
CA GLY A 36 9.24 7.33 -2.76
C GLY A 36 8.73 5.91 -2.96
N ILE A 37 8.58 5.11 -1.90
CA ILE A 37 7.86 3.82 -2.00
C ILE A 37 6.35 4.06 -1.86
N ALA A 38 5.56 3.45 -2.75
CA ALA A 38 4.11 3.45 -2.69
C ALA A 38 3.55 2.12 -3.20
N PHE A 39 2.35 1.74 -2.76
CA PHE A 39 1.64 0.54 -3.20
C PHE A 39 0.33 0.95 -3.88
N THR A 40 0.09 0.48 -5.10
CA THR A 40 -1.22 0.64 -5.76
C THR A 40 -2.28 -0.19 -5.01
N TYR A 41 -3.55 0.18 -5.14
CA TYR A 41 -4.61 -0.65 -4.55
C TYR A 41 -4.69 -2.06 -5.17
N ASP A 42 -4.35 -2.22 -6.45
CA ASP A 42 -4.31 -3.53 -7.10
C ASP A 42 -3.18 -4.42 -6.57
N PHE A 43 -2.01 -3.87 -6.25
CA PHE A 43 -0.94 -4.59 -5.57
C PHE A 43 -1.45 -5.17 -4.24
N LEU A 44 -2.11 -4.33 -3.44
CA LEU A 44 -2.65 -4.69 -2.12
C LEU A 44 -3.80 -5.72 -2.19
N LYS A 45 -4.45 -5.92 -3.35
CA LYS A 45 -5.50 -6.95 -3.49
C LYS A 45 -4.97 -8.39 -3.40
N PHE A 46 -3.64 -8.62 -3.33
CA PHE A 46 -3.10 -9.96 -3.11
C PHE A 46 -3.58 -10.62 -1.80
N MET A 47 -4.02 -9.82 -0.82
CA MET A 47 -4.56 -10.28 0.46
C MET A 47 -6.04 -10.69 0.45
N LEU A 48 -6.78 -10.42 -0.64
CA LEU A 48 -8.20 -10.78 -0.75
C LEU A 48 -8.37 -12.23 -1.25
N PRO A 49 -9.49 -12.90 -0.93
CA PRO A 49 -9.77 -14.25 -1.43
C PRO A 49 -9.68 -14.34 -2.97
N PRO A 50 -9.21 -15.47 -3.54
CA PRO A 50 -9.21 -15.67 -4.99
C PRO A 50 -10.62 -15.53 -5.57
N GLY A 51 -10.79 -14.58 -6.49
CA GLY A 51 -12.08 -14.19 -7.07
C GLY A 51 -12.66 -12.88 -6.51
N GLU A 52 -12.35 -12.52 -5.26
CA GLU A 52 -12.67 -11.20 -4.68
C GLU A 52 -11.60 -10.16 -5.01
N SER A 53 -10.36 -10.60 -5.20
CA SER A 53 -9.22 -9.74 -5.56
C SER A 53 -9.35 -9.07 -6.94
N GLY A 54 -10.13 -9.64 -7.86
CA GLY A 54 -10.14 -9.25 -9.28
C GLY A 54 -8.82 -9.53 -10.02
N LEU A 55 -7.82 -10.08 -9.34
CA LEU A 55 -6.51 -10.42 -9.89
C LEU A 55 -6.55 -11.82 -10.53
N SER A 56 -5.66 -12.08 -11.49
CA SER A 56 -5.34 -13.46 -11.86
C SER A 56 -4.55 -14.14 -10.74
N ALA A 57 -4.65 -15.46 -10.63
CA ALA A 57 -3.89 -16.22 -9.61
C ALA A 57 -2.38 -15.96 -9.71
N THR A 58 -1.85 -15.82 -10.93
CA THR A 58 -0.43 -15.46 -11.16
C THR A 58 -0.11 -14.05 -10.67
N ALA A 59 -0.94 -13.05 -10.95
CA ALA A 59 -0.70 -11.69 -10.45
C ALA A 59 -0.76 -11.62 -8.91
N GLN A 60 -1.71 -12.36 -8.31
CA GLN A 60 -1.86 -12.47 -6.86
C GLN A 60 -0.66 -13.18 -6.19
N ASP A 61 -0.15 -14.27 -6.78
CA ASP A 61 1.09 -14.91 -6.32
C ASP A 61 2.31 -13.97 -6.48
N ASN A 62 2.38 -13.22 -7.59
CA ASN A 62 3.51 -12.33 -7.89
C ASN A 62 3.61 -11.17 -6.89
N TYR A 63 2.52 -10.44 -6.64
CA TYR A 63 2.51 -9.35 -5.65
C TYR A 63 2.80 -9.86 -4.23
N LYS A 64 2.36 -11.08 -3.89
CA LYS A 64 2.67 -11.73 -2.62
C LYS A 64 4.16 -12.06 -2.47
N ILE A 65 4.80 -12.55 -3.54
CA ILE A 65 6.25 -12.81 -3.60
C ILE A 65 7.05 -11.51 -3.55
N GLU A 66 6.62 -10.47 -4.27
CA GLU A 66 7.25 -9.15 -4.28
C GLU A 66 7.17 -8.48 -2.89
N PHE A 67 5.98 -8.46 -2.28
CA PHE A 67 5.79 -7.98 -0.90
C PHE A 67 6.68 -8.75 0.09
N ALA A 68 6.76 -10.08 -0.05
CA ALA A 68 7.62 -10.89 0.81
C ALA A 68 9.11 -10.55 0.65
N ARG A 69 9.60 -10.27 -0.56
CA ARG A 69 10.98 -9.80 -0.79
C ARG A 69 11.20 -8.42 -0.18
N MET A 70 10.34 -7.45 -0.49
CA MET A 70 10.44 -6.08 0.05
C MET A 70 10.44 -6.03 1.58
N MET A 71 9.62 -6.87 2.24
CA MET A 71 9.50 -6.86 3.70
C MET A 71 10.58 -7.66 4.44
N ASN A 72 11.45 -8.38 3.73
CA ASN A 72 12.49 -9.22 4.35
C ASN A 72 13.91 -8.93 3.87
N ALA A 73 14.12 -8.05 2.89
CA ALA A 73 15.44 -7.55 2.55
C ALA A 73 16.14 -6.99 3.82
N SER A 74 17.40 -7.35 4.03
CA SER A 74 18.19 -6.86 5.16
C SER A 74 18.48 -5.36 4.99
N PHE A 75 18.58 -4.62 6.09
CA PHE A 75 18.91 -3.19 6.11
C PHE A 75 19.59 -2.84 7.43
N GLU A 76 20.22 -1.66 7.48
CA GLU A 76 20.91 -1.15 8.68
C GLU A 76 19.92 -0.54 9.68
N ASP A 77 20.35 -0.40 10.95
CA ASP A 77 19.65 0.40 11.97
C ASP A 77 19.80 1.91 11.69
N SER A 78 19.10 2.37 10.65
CA SER A 78 19.21 3.70 10.09
C SER A 78 17.83 4.35 9.90
N PRO A 79 17.68 5.66 10.19
CA PRO A 79 16.48 6.40 9.84
C PRO A 79 16.29 6.52 8.32
N GLN A 80 17.30 6.21 7.50
CA GLN A 80 17.14 6.02 6.07
C GLN A 80 16.91 4.53 5.76
N PHE A 81 15.84 4.22 5.03
CA PHE A 81 15.62 2.85 4.55
C PHE A 81 16.49 2.58 3.31
N LEU A 82 17.60 1.85 3.51
CA LEU A 82 18.47 1.31 2.47
C LEU A 82 18.49 -0.23 2.55
N PRO A 83 17.66 -0.91 1.75
CA PRO A 83 17.56 -2.37 1.74
C PRO A 83 18.59 -3.01 0.80
N ASP A 84 19.29 -4.04 1.30
CA ASP A 84 20.08 -4.96 0.50
C ASP A 84 19.17 -6.04 -0.09
N THR A 85 19.03 -6.05 -1.42
CA THR A 85 18.24 -7.06 -2.15
C THR A 85 18.97 -8.39 -2.35
N SER A 86 20.22 -8.52 -1.92
CA SER A 86 21.02 -9.75 -2.02
C SER A 86 21.03 -10.59 -0.74
N ALA A 87 20.53 -10.06 0.38
CA ALA A 87 20.45 -10.75 1.66
C ALA A 87 19.06 -10.54 2.31
N PHE A 88 18.44 -11.62 2.80
CA PHE A 88 17.13 -11.57 3.43
C PHE A 88 17.15 -12.11 4.86
N LEU A 89 16.19 -11.63 5.66
CA LEU A 89 15.93 -12.03 7.04
C LEU A 89 15.73 -13.55 7.20
N TRP A 90 15.15 -14.22 6.20
CA TRP A 90 15.00 -15.67 6.20
C TRP A 90 16.33 -16.41 5.99
N ASP A 91 17.31 -15.84 5.27
CA ASP A 91 18.62 -16.48 5.05
C ASP A 91 19.41 -16.48 6.38
N ALA A 92 19.40 -15.35 7.09
CA ALA A 92 19.99 -15.24 8.42
C ALA A 92 19.28 -16.14 9.44
N TYR A 93 17.95 -16.26 9.35
CA TYR A 93 17.17 -17.10 10.25
C TYR A 93 17.36 -18.60 9.97
N GLU A 94 17.39 -19.01 8.70
CA GLU A 94 17.73 -20.36 8.29
C GLU A 94 19.16 -20.73 8.71
N ALA A 95 20.12 -19.80 8.54
CA ALA A 95 21.50 -20.02 8.95
C ALA A 95 21.63 -20.33 10.45
N ILE A 96 20.93 -19.62 11.34
CA ILE A 96 20.97 -19.95 12.78
C ILE A 96 20.22 -21.24 13.11
N LEU A 97 19.05 -21.50 12.54
CA LEU A 97 18.30 -22.74 12.79
C LEU A 97 19.02 -23.99 12.29
N ASN A 98 19.78 -23.90 11.19
CA ASN A 98 20.54 -25.00 10.63
C ASN A 98 21.88 -25.28 11.35
N ASN A 99 22.44 -24.30 12.07
CA ASN A 99 23.79 -24.41 12.65
C ASN A 99 23.85 -24.26 14.18
N SER A 100 22.73 -23.98 14.85
CA SER A 100 22.72 -23.78 16.31
C SER A 100 23.27 -25.00 17.07
N VAL A 101 24.25 -24.73 17.93
CA VAL A 101 24.73 -25.61 19.00
C VAL A 101 23.95 -25.27 20.26
N PHE A 102 23.62 -26.28 21.06
CA PHE A 102 22.75 -26.17 22.23
C PHE A 102 23.48 -26.57 23.51
N PRO A 103 23.03 -26.12 24.70
CA PRO A 103 23.58 -26.57 25.97
C PRO A 103 23.10 -27.98 26.35
N GLU A 104 23.81 -28.64 27.25
CA GLU A 104 23.28 -29.83 27.94
C GLU A 104 21.99 -29.47 28.70
N SER A 105 20.89 -30.20 28.45
CA SER A 105 19.61 -29.96 29.13
C SER A 105 19.67 -30.37 30.61
N THR A 106 20.03 -29.43 31.49
CA THR A 106 20.05 -29.61 32.94
C THR A 106 18.96 -28.77 33.63
N LEU A 107 17.72 -29.26 33.62
CA LEU A 107 16.75 -28.87 34.65
C LEU A 107 17.00 -29.71 35.91
N THR A 108 16.90 -29.07 37.07
CA THR A 108 16.79 -29.77 38.37
C THR A 108 15.40 -30.38 38.54
N GLU A 109 15.23 -31.35 39.45
CA GLU A 109 13.92 -31.93 39.78
C GLU A 109 12.89 -30.86 40.24
N GLN A 110 13.36 -29.80 40.89
CA GLN A 110 12.53 -28.67 41.28
C GLN A 110 12.03 -27.86 40.06
N GLU A 111 12.87 -27.68 39.05
CA GLU A 111 12.52 -26.99 37.81
C GLU A 111 11.66 -27.86 36.90
N GLU A 112 11.94 -29.17 36.79
CA GLU A 112 11.04 -30.16 36.17
C GLU A 112 9.61 -30.04 36.74
N LYS A 113 9.50 -29.95 38.07
CA LYS A 113 8.24 -29.78 38.79
C LYS A 113 7.59 -28.41 38.51
N GLN A 114 8.36 -27.32 38.54
CA GLN A 114 7.86 -25.98 38.23
C GLN A 114 7.33 -25.87 36.79
N LEU A 115 8.01 -26.49 35.82
CA LEU A 115 7.56 -26.58 34.43
C LEU A 115 6.28 -27.42 34.30
N LEU A 116 6.18 -28.53 35.04
CA LEU A 116 4.96 -29.34 35.07
C LEU A 116 3.78 -28.58 35.68
N GLU A 117 3.97 -27.91 36.83
CA GLU A 117 2.98 -27.06 37.48
C GLU A 117 2.52 -25.91 36.56
N ALA A 118 3.46 -25.25 35.87
CA ALA A 118 3.15 -24.20 34.90
C ALA A 118 2.35 -24.73 33.70
N THR A 119 2.75 -25.88 33.15
CA THR A 119 2.08 -26.50 32.00
C THR A 119 0.66 -26.93 32.34
N GLN A 120 0.45 -27.55 33.50
CA GLN A 120 -0.88 -27.94 34.01
C GLN A 120 -1.76 -26.75 34.40
N PHE A 121 -1.18 -25.62 34.80
CA PHE A 121 -1.94 -24.40 35.08
C PHE A 121 -2.39 -23.68 33.80
N LEU A 122 -1.55 -23.67 32.76
CA LEU A 122 -1.82 -22.96 31.50
C LEU A 122 -2.61 -23.79 30.48
N SER A 123 -2.57 -25.12 30.58
CA SER A 123 -3.18 -26.04 29.61
C SER A 123 -3.81 -27.27 30.27
N VAL A 124 -4.80 -27.86 29.60
CA VAL A 124 -5.47 -29.10 30.01
C VAL A 124 -5.59 -30.04 28.81
N THR A 125 -5.37 -31.33 29.05
CA THR A 125 -5.62 -32.37 28.04
C THR A 125 -7.12 -32.68 27.94
N GLN A 126 -7.64 -32.81 26.72
CA GLN A 126 -9.02 -33.19 26.42
C GLN A 126 -9.02 -34.28 25.35
N SER A 127 -9.98 -35.20 25.42
CA SER A 127 -10.13 -36.24 24.38
C SER A 127 -10.80 -35.68 23.14
N SER A 128 -10.16 -35.83 21.98
CA SER A 128 -10.74 -35.65 20.64
C SER A 128 -10.95 -37.01 19.96
N GLU A 129 -11.61 -37.02 18.80
CA GLU A 129 -11.75 -38.22 17.96
C GLU A 129 -10.38 -38.70 17.45
N ASP A 130 -9.46 -37.77 17.14
CA ASP A 130 -8.06 -38.04 16.78
C ASP A 130 -7.13 -38.34 17.97
N GLY A 131 -7.67 -38.46 19.20
CA GLY A 131 -6.91 -38.71 20.42
C GLY A 131 -6.77 -37.50 21.36
N PRO A 132 -5.89 -37.56 22.38
CA PRO A 132 -5.78 -36.52 23.40
C PRO A 132 -5.13 -35.24 22.86
N ILE A 133 -5.89 -34.15 22.81
CA ILE A 133 -5.43 -32.81 22.44
C ILE A 133 -5.12 -31.97 23.68
N THR A 134 -4.10 -31.10 23.60
CA THR A 134 -3.80 -30.14 24.66
C THR A 134 -4.42 -28.79 24.30
N VAL A 135 -5.29 -28.25 25.17
CA VAL A 135 -5.97 -26.98 24.95
C VAL A 135 -5.72 -26.01 26.11
N PRO A 136 -5.89 -24.68 25.93
CA PRO A 136 -5.72 -23.73 27.02
C PRO A 136 -6.68 -23.99 28.20
N SER A 137 -6.17 -23.83 29.42
CA SER A 137 -6.93 -24.02 30.66
C SER A 137 -8.04 -22.97 30.81
N PRO A 138 -9.06 -23.20 31.66
CA PRO A 138 -10.06 -22.18 31.99
C PRO A 138 -9.44 -20.87 32.51
N GLN A 139 -8.35 -20.97 33.28
CA GLN A 139 -7.60 -19.84 33.82
C GLN A 139 -6.91 -19.04 32.71
N TYR A 140 -6.26 -19.72 31.76
CA TYR A 140 -5.64 -19.04 30.61
C TYR A 140 -6.68 -18.47 29.64
N LYS A 141 -7.82 -19.14 29.46
CA LYS A 141 -8.95 -18.61 28.66
C LYS A 141 -9.52 -17.33 29.27
N ALA A 142 -9.69 -17.29 30.60
CA ALA A 142 -10.08 -16.07 31.30
C ALA A 142 -9.02 -14.95 31.14
N TYR A 143 -7.73 -15.28 31.27
CA TYR A 143 -6.64 -14.34 31.01
C TYR A 143 -6.69 -13.72 29.62
N VAL A 144 -6.82 -14.53 28.57
CA VAL A 144 -6.92 -14.04 27.18
C VAL A 144 -8.18 -13.19 26.98
N GLN A 145 -9.32 -13.60 27.54
CA GLN A 145 -10.58 -12.84 27.49
C GLN A 145 -10.44 -11.45 28.12
N TYR A 146 -9.99 -11.35 29.37
CA TYR A 146 -9.86 -10.06 30.05
C TYR A 146 -8.68 -9.23 29.53
N LYS A 147 -7.60 -9.85 29.02
CA LYS A 147 -6.57 -9.13 28.25
C LYS A 147 -7.19 -8.47 27.02
N THR A 148 -8.03 -9.19 26.27
CA THR A 148 -8.68 -8.64 25.06
C THR A 148 -9.57 -7.44 25.40
N LEU A 149 -10.29 -7.48 26.53
CA LEU A 149 -11.08 -6.35 27.03
C LEU A 149 -10.21 -5.16 27.48
N PHE A 150 -9.06 -5.42 28.11
CA PHE A 150 -8.08 -4.39 28.44
C PHE A 150 -7.45 -3.76 27.18
N ASP A 151 -6.97 -4.58 26.23
CA ASP A 151 -6.39 -4.13 24.96
C ASP A 151 -7.39 -3.28 24.16
N GLN A 152 -8.68 -3.63 24.19
CA GLN A 152 -9.76 -2.86 23.56
C GLN A 152 -10.01 -1.51 24.27
N ALA A 153 -10.01 -1.48 25.61
CA ALA A 153 -10.18 -0.24 26.37
C ALA A 153 -8.97 0.69 26.19
N GLU A 154 -7.75 0.14 26.24
CA GLU A 154 -6.49 0.87 26.01
C GLU A 154 -6.44 1.44 24.60
N LYS A 155 -6.82 0.64 23.58
CA LYS A 155 -6.95 1.14 22.21
C LYS A 155 -7.99 2.25 22.10
N ALA A 156 -9.18 2.10 22.68
CA ALA A 156 -10.22 3.13 22.62
C ALA A 156 -9.79 4.45 23.28
N TYR A 157 -9.05 4.38 24.39
CA TYR A 157 -8.42 5.54 25.03
C TYR A 157 -7.38 6.20 24.09
N LEU A 158 -6.46 5.41 23.52
CA LEU A 158 -5.39 5.92 22.66
C LEU A 158 -5.90 6.49 21.34
N ASP A 159 -6.80 5.80 20.63
CA ASP A 159 -7.39 6.24 19.36
C ASP A 159 -8.13 7.57 19.52
N GLU A 160 -8.95 7.73 20.58
CA GLU A 160 -9.73 8.95 20.80
C GLU A 160 -8.89 10.09 21.39
N LYS A 161 -7.88 9.78 22.22
CA LYS A 161 -6.88 10.75 22.68
C LYS A 161 -6.14 11.34 21.49
N LEU A 162 -5.58 10.48 20.65
CA LEU A 162 -4.85 10.85 19.44
C LEU A 162 -5.73 11.68 18.49
N SER A 163 -6.95 11.21 18.20
CA SER A 163 -7.91 11.97 17.38
C SER A 163 -8.21 13.34 17.98
N THR A 164 -8.34 13.46 19.31
CA THR A 164 -8.67 14.73 19.95
C THR A 164 -7.48 15.68 20.01
N GLU A 165 -6.27 15.19 20.24
CA GLU A 165 -5.05 16.00 20.21
C GLU A 165 -4.81 16.59 18.80
N THR A 166 -5.12 15.84 17.74
CA THR A 166 -4.93 16.30 16.34
C THR A 166 -6.09 17.12 15.75
N THR A 167 -7.31 17.11 16.29
CA THR A 167 -8.42 17.91 15.73
C THR A 167 -8.20 19.42 15.84
N THR A 168 -8.61 20.17 14.81
CA THR A 168 -8.44 21.64 14.68
C THR A 168 -9.75 22.34 14.28
N GLY A 169 -9.85 23.64 14.53
CA GLY A 169 -11.05 24.44 14.25
C GLY A 169 -12.13 24.30 15.32
N PRO A 170 -13.27 25.03 15.21
CA PRO A 170 -14.22 25.17 16.32
C PRO A 170 -14.79 23.86 16.88
N GLU A 171 -15.06 22.88 16.03
CA GLU A 171 -15.52 21.54 16.44
C GLU A 171 -14.39 20.72 17.10
N GLY A 172 -13.15 20.92 16.66
CA GLY A 172 -11.96 20.32 17.28
C GLY A 172 -11.62 20.94 18.63
N ASP A 173 -11.78 22.25 18.78
CA ASP A 173 -11.63 22.96 20.06
C ASP A 173 -12.70 22.55 21.07
N GLU A 174 -13.92 22.32 20.61
CA GLU A 174 -15.01 21.76 21.40
C GLU A 174 -14.74 20.30 21.81
N ARG A 175 -14.28 19.44 20.88
CA ARG A 175 -13.81 18.08 21.23
C ARG A 175 -12.68 18.11 22.26
N LYS A 176 -11.69 19.00 22.08
CA LYS A 176 -10.60 19.24 23.04
C LYS A 176 -11.09 19.76 24.39
N ARG A 177 -12.22 20.47 24.45
CA ARG A 177 -12.88 20.86 25.70
C ARG A 177 -13.49 19.64 26.40
N GLN A 178 -14.35 18.92 25.70
CA GLN A 178 -15.05 17.73 26.20
C GLN A 178 -14.08 16.64 26.69
N TRP A 179 -12.95 16.47 26.00
CA TRP A 179 -11.83 15.63 26.42
C TRP A 179 -11.30 15.98 27.80
N ARG A 180 -10.92 17.25 28.01
CA ARG A 180 -10.41 17.75 29.31
C ARG A 180 -11.46 17.73 30.42
N GLU A 181 -12.73 17.98 30.10
CA GLU A 181 -13.79 18.15 31.10
C GLU A 181 -14.37 16.82 31.60
N TYR A 182 -14.49 15.79 30.75
CA TYR A 182 -15.03 14.49 31.16
C TYR A 182 -14.49 13.27 30.40
N ARG A 183 -14.24 13.40 29.09
CA ARG A 183 -14.09 12.23 28.21
C ARG A 183 -12.75 11.51 28.38
N GLU A 184 -11.65 12.22 28.66
CA GLU A 184 -10.37 11.58 29.01
C GLU A 184 -10.52 10.72 30.26
N LYS A 185 -11.13 11.29 31.31
CA LYS A 185 -11.35 10.58 32.57
C LYS A 185 -12.25 9.36 32.37
N GLN A 186 -13.33 9.48 31.59
CA GLN A 186 -14.24 8.38 31.31
C GLN A 186 -13.53 7.19 30.65
N LEU A 187 -12.68 7.44 29.64
CA LEU A 187 -11.92 6.40 28.97
C LEU A 187 -10.82 5.82 29.87
N PHE A 188 -10.12 6.66 30.63
CA PHE A 188 -9.13 6.21 31.60
C PHE A 188 -9.74 5.35 32.73
N ASP A 189 -10.93 5.71 33.22
CA ASP A 189 -11.70 4.91 34.19
C ASP A 189 -12.02 3.51 33.61
N PHE A 190 -12.40 3.42 32.33
CA PHE A 190 -12.62 2.13 31.66
C PHE A 190 -11.32 1.30 31.53
N VAL A 191 -10.19 1.90 31.17
CA VAL A 191 -8.88 1.21 31.12
C VAL A 191 -8.49 0.68 32.50
N SER A 192 -8.65 1.52 33.54
CA SER A 192 -8.36 1.18 34.93
C SER A 192 -9.25 0.04 35.45
N GLN A 193 -10.56 0.07 35.13
CA GLN A 193 -11.48 -1.02 35.42
C GLN A 193 -11.09 -2.30 34.69
N ALA A 194 -10.82 -2.24 33.38
CA ALA A 194 -10.45 -3.41 32.58
C ALA A 194 -9.16 -4.08 33.07
N ASN A 195 -8.14 -3.31 33.47
CA ASN A 195 -6.94 -3.86 34.10
C ASN A 195 -7.25 -4.50 35.47
N THR A 196 -8.13 -3.89 36.27
CA THR A 196 -8.57 -4.44 37.57
C THR A 196 -9.34 -5.76 37.40
N GLU A 197 -10.20 -5.85 36.39
CA GLU A 197 -10.91 -7.08 36.02
C GLU A 197 -9.97 -8.15 35.44
N TRP A 198 -8.96 -7.76 34.66
CA TRP A 198 -7.91 -8.67 34.16
C TRP A 198 -7.03 -9.23 35.28
N ILE A 199 -6.69 -8.43 36.30
CA ILE A 199 -6.01 -8.90 37.51
C ILE A 199 -6.91 -9.85 38.30
N THR A 200 -8.16 -9.46 38.58
CA THR A 200 -9.05 -10.15 39.53
C THR A 200 -9.71 -11.40 38.95
N PHE A 201 -10.25 -11.31 37.73
CA PHE A 201 -11.00 -12.40 37.07
C PHE A 201 -10.17 -13.06 35.97
N GLY A 202 -9.32 -12.31 35.28
CA GLY A 202 -8.36 -12.83 34.31
C GLY A 202 -7.11 -13.47 34.91
N ASN A 203 -6.95 -13.48 36.25
CA ASN A 203 -5.82 -14.09 36.96
C ASN A 203 -4.43 -13.59 36.51
N LYS A 204 -4.34 -12.34 35.97
CA LYS A 204 -3.17 -11.75 35.30
C LYS A 204 -1.82 -12.16 35.89
N THR A 205 -1.55 -11.76 37.13
CA THR A 205 -0.27 -11.98 37.82
C THR A 205 0.12 -13.46 37.92
N THR A 206 -0.85 -14.36 38.12
CA THR A 206 -0.60 -15.80 38.24
C THR A 206 -0.31 -16.43 36.88
N VAL A 207 -1.04 -16.02 35.84
CA VAL A 207 -0.82 -16.48 34.46
C VAL A 207 0.50 -15.95 33.92
N GLU A 208 0.78 -14.65 34.04
CA GLU A 208 2.05 -14.04 33.60
C GLU A 208 3.27 -14.71 34.26
N ARG A 209 3.20 -14.99 35.57
CA ARG A 209 4.23 -15.75 36.30
C ARG A 209 4.43 -17.16 35.74
N TYR A 210 3.36 -17.92 35.52
CA TYR A 210 3.48 -19.27 34.98
C TYR A 210 3.89 -19.29 33.51
N VAL A 211 3.51 -18.30 32.70
CA VAL A 211 4.01 -18.11 31.33
C VAL A 211 5.51 -17.89 31.36
N ALA A 212 6.02 -16.97 32.20
CA ALA A 212 7.46 -16.71 32.32
C ALA A 212 8.24 -17.97 32.75
N VAL A 213 7.73 -18.71 33.76
CA VAL A 213 8.33 -19.99 34.21
C VAL A 213 8.33 -21.03 33.09
N LYS A 214 7.22 -21.18 32.36
CA LYS A 214 7.13 -22.11 31.23
C LYS A 214 8.11 -21.73 30.11
N THR A 215 8.18 -20.45 29.75
CA THR A 215 9.07 -19.96 28.69
C THR A 215 10.55 -20.19 29.00
N ASP A 216 11.04 -19.89 30.21
CA ASP A 216 12.44 -20.17 30.59
C ASP A 216 12.74 -21.68 30.57
N LEU A 217 11.91 -22.46 31.27
CA LEU A 217 12.19 -23.87 31.51
C LEU A 217 11.97 -24.74 30.26
N GLU A 218 11.06 -24.38 29.35
CA GLU A 218 10.95 -25.02 28.04
C GLU A 218 12.12 -24.66 27.12
N GLN A 219 12.58 -23.41 27.09
CA GLN A 219 13.77 -23.06 26.30
C GLN A 219 15.01 -23.81 26.79
N ARG A 220 15.13 -24.05 28.10
CA ARG A 220 16.20 -24.86 28.70
C ARG A 220 16.08 -26.36 28.39
N LYS A 221 14.88 -26.94 28.52
CA LYS A 221 14.65 -28.39 28.37
C LYS A 221 14.52 -28.85 26.92
N TYR A 222 14.02 -27.99 26.04
CA TYR A 222 13.57 -28.36 24.69
C TYR A 222 14.23 -27.55 23.57
N ALA A 223 15.32 -26.81 23.80
CA ALA A 223 15.96 -25.93 22.81
C ALA A 223 16.09 -26.54 21.39
N ILE A 224 16.53 -27.79 21.31
CA ILE A 224 16.67 -28.56 20.05
C ILE A 224 15.30 -28.81 19.39
N LEU A 225 14.27 -29.18 20.16
CA LEU A 225 12.91 -29.41 19.65
C LEU A 225 12.25 -28.11 19.21
N THR A 226 12.46 -27.01 19.95
CA THR A 226 12.00 -25.67 19.59
C THR A 226 12.61 -25.22 18.25
N ALA A 227 13.93 -25.36 18.09
CA ALA A 227 14.61 -25.04 16.83
C ALA A 227 14.13 -25.92 15.66
N ASN A 228 13.92 -27.23 15.90
CA ASN A 228 13.35 -28.13 14.89
C ASN A 228 11.91 -27.77 14.52
N SER A 229 11.08 -27.32 15.47
CA SER A 229 9.73 -26.80 15.18
C SER A 229 9.81 -25.57 14.27
N TYR A 230 10.60 -24.57 14.66
CA TYR A 230 10.75 -23.34 13.88
C TYR A 230 11.34 -23.58 12.49
N LYS A 231 12.23 -24.58 12.35
CA LYS A 231 12.72 -25.04 11.04
C LYS A 231 11.62 -25.68 10.20
N ASN A 232 10.71 -26.45 10.80
CA ASN A 232 9.54 -26.97 10.09
C ASN A 232 8.59 -25.83 9.66
N ASP A 233 8.34 -24.86 10.54
CA ASP A 233 7.51 -23.68 10.23
C ASP A 233 8.12 -22.83 9.08
N LEU A 234 9.45 -22.72 9.05
CA LEU A 234 10.21 -22.07 7.97
C LEU A 234 10.16 -22.83 6.64
N ASN A 235 10.12 -24.16 6.65
CA ASN A 235 9.97 -24.97 5.45
C ASN A 235 8.51 -24.98 4.94
N LEU A 236 7.52 -24.99 5.85
CA LEU A 236 6.10 -24.89 5.51
C LEU A 236 5.72 -23.51 4.94
N ALA A 237 6.56 -22.50 5.16
CA ALA A 237 6.38 -21.16 4.62
C ALA A 237 6.91 -20.97 3.19
N ASP A 238 7.52 -21.96 2.54
CA ASP A 238 8.10 -21.78 1.21
C ASP A 238 7.06 -21.44 0.13
N LEU A 239 7.29 -20.34 -0.58
CA LEU A 239 6.54 -19.91 -1.75
C LEU A 239 7.39 -20.10 -3.03
N PRO A 240 6.99 -20.98 -3.96
CA PRO A 240 7.74 -21.22 -5.19
C PRO A 240 7.59 -20.05 -6.17
N ASP A 241 8.71 -19.47 -6.64
CA ASP A 241 8.67 -18.42 -7.65
C ASP A 241 8.34 -18.97 -9.04
N LYS A 242 7.05 -18.89 -9.39
CA LYS A 242 6.48 -19.32 -10.68
C LYS A 242 6.99 -18.50 -11.88
N ASN A 243 7.69 -17.38 -11.65
CA ASN A 243 8.26 -16.53 -12.70
C ASN A 243 9.71 -16.92 -13.05
N ALA A 244 10.24 -17.99 -12.46
CA ALA A 244 11.56 -18.55 -12.75
C ALA A 244 12.77 -17.65 -12.47
N ASN A 245 12.66 -16.64 -11.59
CA ASN A 245 13.84 -15.91 -11.07
C ASN A 245 14.72 -16.78 -10.16
N GLY A 246 14.27 -17.98 -9.76
CA GLY A 246 15.02 -18.96 -8.97
C GLY A 246 15.20 -18.63 -7.48
N LEU A 247 14.96 -17.39 -7.05
CA LEU A 247 15.11 -16.98 -5.66
C LEU A 247 13.96 -17.52 -4.77
N PRO A 248 14.24 -18.36 -3.75
CA PRO A 248 13.23 -18.83 -2.80
C PRO A 248 12.67 -17.66 -1.99
N THR A 249 11.45 -17.80 -1.48
CA THR A 249 10.81 -16.77 -0.63
C THR A 249 9.93 -17.41 0.45
N LYS A 250 9.87 -16.79 1.62
CA LYS A 250 9.07 -17.28 2.75
C LYS A 250 7.81 -16.45 2.96
N LEU A 251 6.68 -17.14 3.21
CA LEU A 251 5.34 -16.59 3.35
C LEU A 251 5.32 -15.38 4.30
N THR A 252 5.11 -14.21 3.73
CA THR A 252 5.03 -12.94 4.45
C THR A 252 3.83 -12.17 3.90
N PHE A 253 3.04 -11.59 4.79
CA PHE A 253 1.82 -10.86 4.46
C PHE A 253 1.58 -9.72 5.44
N TYR A 254 0.44 -9.03 5.34
CA TYR A 254 0.11 -7.93 6.24
C TYR A 254 -1.29 -8.04 6.85
N SER A 255 -1.54 -7.24 7.89
CA SER A 255 -2.84 -7.06 8.53
C SER A 255 -3.04 -5.58 8.93
N PRO A 256 -4.23 -4.98 8.81
CA PRO A 256 -5.47 -5.57 8.30
C PRO A 256 -5.48 -5.72 6.77
N HIS A 257 -6.29 -6.65 6.24
CA HIS A 257 -6.35 -6.96 4.81
C HIS A 257 -7.25 -5.99 4.02
N ASP A 258 -8.18 -5.28 4.67
CA ASP A 258 -9.14 -4.37 4.04
C ASP A 258 -8.55 -3.00 3.66
N ILE A 259 -7.23 -2.82 3.79
CA ILE A 259 -6.51 -1.57 3.46
C ILE A 259 -6.79 -1.04 2.04
N ALA A 260 -7.14 -1.93 1.11
CA ALA A 260 -7.50 -1.59 -0.27
C ALA A 260 -8.95 -1.09 -0.44
N ASN A 261 -9.77 -1.14 0.62
CA ASN A 261 -11.11 -0.58 0.64
C ASN A 261 -11.05 0.95 0.81
N LYS A 262 -11.28 1.67 -0.30
CA LYS A 262 -11.36 3.14 -0.33
C LYS A 262 -12.44 3.69 0.63
N SER A 263 -13.46 2.91 0.97
CA SER A 263 -14.54 3.30 1.87
C SER A 263 -14.25 3.09 3.36
N THR A 264 -13.18 2.37 3.73
CA THR A 264 -12.77 2.26 5.15
C THR A 264 -12.23 3.62 5.61
N PRO A 265 -12.78 4.25 6.68
CA PRO A 265 -12.30 5.54 7.19
C PRO A 265 -10.93 5.40 7.86
N TRP A 266 -10.06 6.37 7.65
CA TRP A 266 -8.68 6.39 8.16
C TRP A 266 -8.48 7.59 9.11
N THR A 267 -7.37 7.60 9.86
CA THR A 267 -7.07 8.73 10.77
C THR A 267 -6.36 9.84 10.01
N SER A 268 -6.75 11.09 10.22
CA SER A 268 -6.13 12.24 9.55
C SER A 268 -5.00 12.86 10.37
N ILE A 269 -3.90 13.21 9.70
CA ILE A 269 -2.94 14.21 10.16
C ILE A 269 -3.27 15.52 9.46
N HIS A 270 -3.35 16.60 10.23
CA HIS A 270 -3.28 17.98 9.75
C HIS A 270 -2.07 18.63 10.43
N LEU A 271 -1.28 19.38 9.68
CA LEU A 271 -0.21 20.24 10.18
C LEU A 271 -0.47 21.67 9.69
N SER A 272 -0.66 22.58 10.64
CA SER A 272 -0.65 24.02 10.37
C SER A 272 0.75 24.53 10.04
N LYS A 273 0.86 25.72 9.44
CA LYS A 273 2.12 26.43 9.21
C LYS A 273 3.06 26.47 10.42
N ASP A 274 2.53 26.84 11.58
CA ASP A 274 3.32 27.00 12.80
C ASP A 274 3.86 25.63 13.27
N GLU A 275 3.04 24.57 13.16
CA GLU A 275 3.51 23.19 13.38
C GLU A 275 4.59 22.77 12.36
N ILE A 276 4.42 23.08 11.07
CA ILE A 276 5.40 22.76 10.02
C ILE A 276 6.74 23.44 10.31
N ASN A 277 6.70 24.71 10.73
CA ASN A 277 7.88 25.47 11.14
C ASN A 277 8.52 24.83 12.40
N VAL A 278 7.76 24.64 13.48
CA VAL A 278 8.26 24.05 14.74
C VAL A 278 8.83 22.64 14.56
N PHE A 279 8.15 21.76 13.81
CA PHE A 279 8.63 20.39 13.61
C PHE A 279 9.83 20.31 12.66
N ALA A 280 9.91 21.13 11.60
CA ALA A 280 11.08 21.16 10.72
C ALA A 280 12.32 21.75 11.44
N ASP A 281 12.14 22.87 12.14
CA ASP A 281 13.23 23.55 12.84
C ASP A 281 13.72 22.71 14.04
N GLY A 282 12.79 22.03 14.74
CA GLY A 282 13.09 21.08 15.83
C GLY A 282 13.61 19.70 15.39
N ALA A 283 13.70 19.40 14.08
CA ALA A 283 14.02 18.06 13.62
C ALA A 283 15.46 17.61 13.96
N PRO A 284 15.68 16.31 14.26
CA PRO A 284 17.03 15.74 14.46
C PRO A 284 17.95 15.94 13.25
N ALA A 285 19.26 16.01 13.50
CA ALA A 285 20.29 16.18 12.47
C ALA A 285 20.23 15.07 11.40
N GLU A 286 19.96 13.83 11.82
CA GLU A 286 19.79 12.67 10.93
C GLU A 286 18.67 12.88 9.90
N LEU A 287 17.49 13.33 10.34
CA LEU A 287 16.37 13.61 9.42
C LEU A 287 16.64 14.82 8.53
N LYS A 288 17.34 15.84 9.03
CA LYS A 288 17.78 17.00 8.24
C LYS A 288 18.78 16.62 7.15
N ALA A 289 19.67 15.66 7.41
CA ALA A 289 20.57 15.09 6.40
C ALA A 289 19.82 14.19 5.40
N LEU A 290 18.85 13.39 5.87
CA LEU A 290 18.09 12.49 5.02
C LEU A 290 17.15 13.21 4.04
N LEU A 291 16.42 14.22 4.51
CA LEU A 291 15.32 14.87 3.78
C LEU A 291 15.71 16.24 3.19
N ASP A 292 17.01 16.50 3.03
CA ASP A 292 17.58 17.73 2.47
C ASP A 292 17.05 19.01 3.15
N GLY A 293 17.29 19.14 4.46
CA GLY A 293 16.71 20.13 5.38
C GLY A 293 17.09 21.60 5.16
N GLY A 294 16.98 22.09 3.93
CA GLY A 294 17.15 23.48 3.55
C GLY A 294 15.98 24.37 3.96
N SER A 295 16.20 25.68 3.89
CA SER A 295 15.20 26.71 4.18
C SER A 295 14.07 26.71 3.13
N GLY A 296 13.01 25.96 3.42
CA GLY A 296 11.74 26.03 2.70
C GLY A 296 11.05 27.37 2.91
N ASN A 297 10.44 27.89 1.83
CA ASN A 297 9.83 29.23 1.84
C ASN A 297 8.57 29.30 2.71
N ASP A 298 8.32 30.47 3.29
CA ASP A 298 7.21 30.72 4.25
C ASP A 298 5.82 30.85 3.58
N ASP A 299 5.65 30.29 2.39
CA ASP A 299 4.38 30.26 1.65
C ASP A 299 3.46 29.10 2.08
N ILE A 300 3.96 28.07 2.77
CA ILE A 300 3.15 26.92 3.19
C ILE A 300 2.22 27.36 4.34
N GLU A 301 0.95 26.99 4.25
CA GLU A 301 -0.08 27.36 5.25
C GLU A 301 -0.67 26.13 5.96
N ALA A 302 -0.85 25.00 5.26
CA ALA A 302 -1.19 23.72 5.89
C ALA A 302 -0.79 22.50 5.04
N VAL A 303 -0.72 21.32 5.66
CA VAL A 303 -0.57 20.01 5.02
C VAL A 303 -1.51 19.03 5.69
N SER A 304 -2.27 18.25 4.93
CA SER A 304 -3.14 17.19 5.47
C SER A 304 -2.95 15.85 4.74
N LEU A 305 -3.18 14.74 5.44
CA LEU A 305 -3.27 13.40 4.85
C LEU A 305 -4.09 12.46 5.73
N GLU A 306 -4.63 11.41 5.14
CA GLU A 306 -5.12 10.23 5.86
C GLU A 306 -3.99 9.21 6.02
N TYR A 307 -3.89 8.52 7.15
CA TYR A 307 -2.94 7.43 7.38
C TYR A 307 -3.55 6.21 8.07
N ASN A 308 -2.86 5.07 7.92
CA ASN A 308 -3.17 3.80 8.58
C ASN A 308 -1.87 2.98 8.76
N THR A 309 -1.93 1.86 9.49
CA THR A 309 -0.77 1.00 9.78
C THR A 309 -1.01 -0.45 9.35
N LEU A 310 -0.07 -1.00 8.58
CA LEU A 310 -0.04 -2.40 8.16
C LEU A 310 1.00 -3.18 8.96
N PHE A 311 0.58 -4.09 9.82
CA PHE A 311 1.46 -5.00 10.56
C PHE A 311 1.99 -6.09 9.62
N VAL A 312 3.31 -6.31 9.59
CA VAL A 312 3.93 -7.34 8.74
C VAL A 312 3.95 -8.68 9.49
N VAL A 313 3.26 -9.67 8.94
CA VAL A 313 3.07 -11.00 9.53
C VAL A 313 3.95 -12.03 8.82
N ARG A 314 4.71 -12.79 9.62
CA ARG A 314 5.64 -13.84 9.18
C ARG A 314 5.41 -15.08 10.05
N PRO A 315 4.62 -16.09 9.60
CA PRO A 315 4.35 -17.29 10.41
C PRO A 315 5.61 -18.08 10.78
N TRP A 316 6.67 -17.95 9.98
CA TRP A 316 7.97 -18.60 10.14
C TRP A 316 8.96 -17.85 11.03
N PHE A 317 8.63 -16.66 11.57
CA PHE A 317 9.60 -15.78 12.24
C PHE A 317 9.26 -15.51 13.72
N PRO A 318 9.42 -16.49 14.62
CA PRO A 318 9.42 -16.27 16.06
C PRO A 318 10.71 -15.55 16.47
N HIS A 319 10.68 -14.22 16.38
CA HIS A 319 11.79 -13.30 16.69
C HIS A 319 12.44 -13.50 18.07
N GLU A 320 11.69 -14.04 19.03
CA GLU A 320 12.13 -14.45 20.36
C GLU A 320 13.29 -15.46 20.33
N TYR A 321 13.46 -16.22 19.24
CA TYR A 321 14.62 -17.10 19.08
C TYR A 321 15.94 -16.32 19.07
N PHE A 322 16.00 -15.13 18.47
CA PHE A 322 17.20 -14.28 18.50
C PHE A 322 17.55 -13.77 19.90
N ALA A 323 16.55 -13.67 20.79
CA ALA A 323 16.73 -13.29 22.19
C ALA A 323 17.11 -14.48 23.09
N SER A 324 16.94 -15.71 22.63
CA SER A 324 17.27 -16.91 23.40
C SER A 324 18.77 -17.00 23.68
N ARG A 325 19.10 -17.37 24.92
CA ARG A 325 20.48 -17.56 25.40
C ARG A 325 20.88 -19.04 25.45
N TYR A 326 20.03 -19.90 24.90
CA TYR A 326 20.12 -21.37 24.90
C TYR A 326 20.55 -21.93 23.54
N TRP A 327 21.10 -21.10 22.65
CA TRP A 327 21.84 -21.52 21.46
C TRP A 327 23.10 -20.66 21.28
N LYS A 328 24.10 -21.22 20.59
CA LYS A 328 25.23 -20.49 20.01
C LYS A 328 25.46 -20.96 18.58
N LEU A 329 26.22 -20.20 17.79
CA LEU A 329 26.82 -20.72 16.56
C LEU A 329 28.13 -21.47 16.88
N PRO A 330 28.58 -22.39 16.00
CA PRO A 330 29.88 -23.04 16.13
C PRO A 330 31.01 -22.02 16.19
N ASP A 331 32.07 -22.30 16.95
CA ASP A 331 33.15 -21.33 17.21
C ASP A 331 33.99 -20.98 15.95
N ASN A 332 33.79 -21.73 14.85
CA ASN A 332 34.37 -21.51 13.53
C ASN A 332 33.37 -20.99 12.48
N PHE A 333 32.16 -20.58 12.87
CA PHE A 333 31.12 -20.13 11.94
C PHE A 333 31.45 -18.74 11.33
N PRO A 334 31.35 -18.56 10.00
CA PRO A 334 31.69 -17.30 9.34
C PRO A 334 30.68 -16.19 9.68
N ASP A 335 31.19 -15.05 10.13
CA ASP A 335 30.45 -13.87 10.61
C ASP A 335 29.26 -14.24 11.51
N PRO A 336 29.52 -14.64 12.78
CA PRO A 336 28.51 -15.21 13.66
C PRO A 336 27.55 -14.17 14.27
N VAL A 337 27.79 -12.87 14.08
CA VAL A 337 26.97 -11.80 14.67
C VAL A 337 25.75 -11.54 13.78
N MET A 338 24.57 -11.99 14.24
CA MET A 338 23.29 -11.63 13.63
C MET A 338 22.89 -10.21 14.07
N SER A 339 23.12 -9.88 15.33
CA SER A 339 22.98 -8.55 15.92
C SER A 339 23.99 -8.37 17.07
N ASP A 340 24.63 -7.20 17.17
CA ASP A 340 25.47 -6.81 18.31
C ASP A 340 24.65 -6.35 19.54
N GLY A 341 23.39 -5.99 19.34
CA GLY A 341 22.49 -5.43 20.36
C GLY A 341 22.82 -4.00 20.78
N LEU A 342 23.59 -3.27 19.97
CA LEU A 342 23.92 -1.86 20.19
C LEU A 342 22.85 -0.94 19.57
N ILE A 343 23.04 0.38 19.69
CA ILE A 343 22.23 1.40 19.01
C ILE A 343 23.20 2.48 18.49
N PRO A 344 23.37 2.65 17.17
CA PRO A 344 22.80 1.82 16.11
C PRO A 344 23.30 0.36 16.19
N CYS A 345 22.44 -0.56 15.78
CA CYS A 345 22.59 -2.00 15.84
C CYS A 345 23.25 -2.55 14.55
N SER A 346 24.22 -3.46 14.66
CA SER A 346 24.95 -4.02 13.50
C SER A 346 25.04 -5.56 13.51
N GLY A 347 25.17 -6.17 12.32
CA GLY A 347 25.22 -7.63 12.13
C GLY A 347 24.62 -8.07 10.79
N LYS A 348 24.39 -9.38 10.62
CA LYS A 348 23.73 -9.95 9.41
C LYS A 348 22.23 -9.66 9.31
N ALA A 349 21.56 -9.47 10.45
CA ALA A 349 20.14 -9.14 10.55
C ALA A 349 19.89 -8.27 11.80
N PRO A 350 20.43 -7.03 11.84
CA PRO A 350 20.37 -6.21 13.06
C PRO A 350 18.95 -5.71 13.37
N VAL A 351 18.13 -5.56 12.33
CA VAL A 351 16.78 -4.97 12.40
C VAL A 351 15.82 -5.67 11.45
N TYR A 352 14.51 -5.51 11.67
CA TYR A 352 13.48 -5.98 10.75
C TYR A 352 12.23 -5.09 10.73
N ILE A 353 11.52 -5.04 9.60
CA ILE A 353 10.26 -4.28 9.47
C ILE A 353 9.15 -5.01 10.26
N SER A 354 8.53 -4.31 11.23
CA SER A 354 7.43 -4.84 12.03
C SER A 354 6.05 -4.31 11.59
N SER A 355 5.98 -3.07 11.12
CA SER A 355 4.82 -2.53 10.41
C SER A 355 5.20 -1.45 9.40
N ILE A 356 4.26 -1.12 8.52
CA ILE A 356 4.33 -0.07 7.50
C ILE A 356 3.31 1.00 7.85
N ILE A 357 3.74 2.26 7.92
CA ILE A 357 2.86 3.42 8.11
C ILE A 357 2.57 3.97 6.71
N VAL A 358 1.31 3.92 6.29
CA VAL A 358 0.88 4.25 4.93
C VAL A 358 -0.07 5.45 4.91
N GLY A 359 -0.03 6.25 3.85
CA GLY A 359 -0.82 7.47 3.71
C GLY A 359 -1.54 7.62 2.36
N ARG A 360 -2.68 8.30 2.35
CA ARG A 360 -3.50 8.63 1.17
C ARG A 360 -4.13 10.03 1.32
N ASN A 361 -4.85 10.48 0.29
CA ASN A 361 -5.62 11.74 0.29
C ASN A 361 -4.78 12.96 0.76
N ILE A 362 -3.53 13.01 0.29
CA ILE A 362 -2.54 14.01 0.73
C ILE A 362 -2.85 15.35 0.04
N THR A 363 -2.94 16.41 0.84
CA THR A 363 -3.19 17.79 0.38
C THR A 363 -2.21 18.79 1.01
N ILE A 364 -1.90 19.86 0.27
CA ILE A 364 -1.00 20.96 0.71
C ILE A 364 -1.68 22.29 0.38
N THR A 365 -1.87 23.13 1.40
CA THR A 365 -2.40 24.49 1.26
C THR A 365 -1.27 25.51 1.39
N ARG A 366 -1.20 26.47 0.47
CA ARG A 366 -0.13 27.48 0.40
C ARG A 366 -0.63 28.83 -0.12
N LYS A 367 0.09 29.91 0.21
CA LYS A 367 -0.16 31.27 -0.27
C LYS A 367 0.03 31.37 -1.78
N ALA A 368 -0.87 32.08 -2.44
CA ALA A 368 -0.74 32.49 -3.84
C ALA A 368 0.23 33.69 -4.00
N THR A 369 1.48 33.57 -3.53
CA THR A 369 2.50 34.59 -3.84
C THR A 369 3.03 34.39 -5.27
N MET A 370 3.39 35.48 -5.96
CA MET A 370 3.84 35.39 -7.37
C MET A 370 5.12 34.57 -7.58
N HIS A 371 5.88 34.26 -6.52
CA HIS A 371 6.99 33.31 -6.56
C HIS A 371 6.59 31.87 -6.16
N ALA A 372 5.54 31.69 -5.35
CA ALA A 372 4.94 30.38 -5.11
C ALA A 372 4.30 29.78 -6.37
N MET A 373 3.89 30.59 -7.35
CA MET A 373 3.34 30.13 -8.64
C MET A 373 4.35 29.41 -9.58
N SER A 374 5.45 28.88 -9.03
CA SER A 374 6.23 27.82 -9.67
C SER A 374 5.38 26.55 -9.73
N ALA A 375 4.78 26.28 -10.90
CA ALA A 375 3.96 25.09 -11.14
C ALA A 375 4.81 23.87 -11.54
N ALA A 376 5.77 23.51 -10.69
CA ALA A 376 6.22 22.12 -10.59
C ALA A 376 5.55 21.53 -9.35
N PRO A 377 4.99 20.30 -9.41
CA PRO A 377 4.36 19.67 -8.25
C PRO A 377 5.36 19.56 -7.09
N LEU A 378 4.86 19.62 -5.86
CA LEU A 378 5.73 19.53 -4.69
C LEU A 378 6.30 18.11 -4.53
N ILE A 379 7.48 17.88 -5.09
CA ILE A 379 8.21 16.60 -5.01
C ILE A 379 8.73 16.40 -3.57
N LEU A 380 7.84 15.97 -2.66
CA LEU A 380 8.13 15.68 -1.25
C LEU A 380 9.12 14.50 -1.14
N PRO A 381 10.34 14.65 -0.59
CA PRO A 381 11.30 13.53 -0.46
C PRO A 381 10.76 12.23 0.17
N ILE A 382 9.78 12.33 1.07
CA ILE A 382 9.10 11.17 1.70
C ILE A 382 8.11 10.46 0.74
N LEU A 383 7.67 11.12 -0.33
CA LEU A 383 6.76 10.57 -1.37
C LEU A 383 7.42 10.46 -2.76
N SER A 384 8.65 10.96 -2.94
CA SER A 384 9.21 11.21 -4.27
C SER A 384 10.01 10.06 -4.85
N THR A 385 9.65 9.66 -6.07
CA THR A 385 10.37 8.69 -6.89
C THR A 385 11.60 9.34 -7.53
N VAL A 386 12.75 9.26 -6.86
CA VAL A 386 14.04 9.59 -7.50
C VAL A 386 14.33 8.53 -8.55
N SER A 387 14.41 8.94 -9.82
CA SER A 387 14.94 8.06 -10.87
C SER A 387 16.42 7.83 -10.63
N VAL A 388 16.76 6.70 -9.99
CA VAL A 388 18.13 6.20 -9.94
C VAL A 388 18.52 5.85 -11.37
N ASN A 389 19.46 6.60 -11.94
CA ASN A 389 20.01 6.30 -13.27
C ASN A 389 20.49 4.85 -13.29
N THR A 390 20.22 4.15 -14.39
CA THR A 390 20.59 2.75 -14.56
C THR A 390 22.11 2.56 -14.56
N VAL A 391 22.67 2.31 -13.38
CA VAL A 391 23.85 1.44 -13.28
C VAL A 391 23.39 0.09 -13.80
N ALA A 392 23.66 -0.16 -15.08
CA ALA A 392 23.29 -1.41 -15.71
C ALA A 392 23.90 -2.57 -14.91
N PRO A 393 23.17 -3.69 -14.72
CA PRO A 393 23.80 -4.89 -14.17
C PRO A 393 25.00 -5.21 -15.07
N VAL A 394 26.18 -5.38 -14.46
CA VAL A 394 27.37 -5.81 -15.19
C VAL A 394 27.08 -7.23 -15.67
N SER A 395 26.61 -7.35 -16.91
CA SER A 395 26.40 -8.62 -17.58
C SER A 395 27.68 -9.42 -17.46
N ALA A 396 27.64 -10.48 -16.67
CA ALA A 396 28.77 -11.39 -16.52
C ALA A 396 29.02 -12.05 -17.88
N HIS A 397 29.95 -11.49 -18.65
CA HIS A 397 30.48 -12.08 -19.86
C HIS A 397 31.20 -13.38 -19.46
N MET A 398 30.44 -14.47 -19.37
CA MET A 398 31.01 -15.81 -19.42
C MET A 398 31.65 -15.97 -20.80
N SER A 399 32.96 -15.74 -20.84
CA SER A 399 33.79 -16.04 -22.00
C SER A 399 33.58 -17.52 -22.35
N THR A 400 33.03 -17.77 -23.54
CA THR A 400 32.88 -19.12 -24.07
C THR A 400 34.25 -19.65 -24.44
N ASP A 401 34.87 -20.49 -23.61
CA ASP A 401 35.93 -21.36 -24.09
C ASP A 401 36.15 -22.64 -23.26
N THR A 402 36.64 -23.69 -23.94
CA THR A 402 36.99 -25.03 -23.42
C THR A 402 35.93 -25.78 -22.58
N GLN A 403 35.23 -26.71 -23.24
CA GLN A 403 34.55 -27.81 -22.55
C GLN A 403 35.57 -28.78 -21.91
N ALA A 404 35.32 -29.18 -20.66
CA ALA A 404 35.93 -30.37 -20.05
C ALA A 404 34.83 -31.25 -19.44
N SER A 405 34.69 -32.48 -19.94
CA SER A 405 33.59 -33.38 -19.57
C SER A 405 33.85 -34.08 -18.24
N MET A 406 32.87 -34.05 -17.34
CA MET A 406 32.62 -35.13 -16.38
C MET A 406 31.14 -35.50 -16.37
N LEU A 407 30.84 -36.76 -16.68
CA LEU A 407 29.48 -37.31 -16.58
C LEU A 407 29.14 -37.59 -15.11
N PHE A 408 27.94 -37.22 -14.70
CA PHE A 408 27.23 -37.95 -13.65
C PHE A 408 25.98 -38.62 -14.24
N LYS A 409 25.81 -39.92 -13.96
CA LYS A 409 24.68 -40.72 -14.46
C LYS A 409 23.49 -40.60 -13.50
N PRO A 410 22.26 -40.39 -13.98
CA PRO A 410 21.07 -40.60 -13.15
C PRO A 410 20.86 -42.10 -12.91
N GLN A 411 20.40 -42.48 -11.71
CA GLN A 411 19.95 -43.84 -11.43
C GLN A 411 18.67 -43.85 -10.57
N HIS A 412 17.83 -44.85 -10.85
CA HIS A 412 16.63 -45.27 -10.11
C HIS A 412 15.44 -44.31 -10.05
N THR A 413 14.77 -44.21 -11.20
CA THR A 413 13.32 -44.04 -11.31
C THR A 413 12.56 -45.08 -10.46
N ALA A 414 11.51 -44.66 -9.76
CA ALA A 414 10.49 -45.56 -9.20
C ALA A 414 9.11 -45.15 -9.74
N ILE A 415 8.38 -46.08 -10.35
CA ILE A 415 7.08 -45.84 -10.99
C ILE A 415 5.98 -46.41 -10.10
N ILE A 416 5.04 -45.57 -9.65
CA ILE A 416 3.79 -46.03 -9.02
C ILE A 416 2.70 -46.05 -10.09
N LYS A 417 2.02 -47.20 -10.21
CA LYS A 417 0.94 -47.40 -11.19
C LYS A 417 -0.40 -46.87 -10.66
N THR A 418 -1.13 -46.17 -11.51
CA THR A 418 -2.56 -45.89 -11.30
C THR A 418 -3.40 -47.16 -11.36
N GLN A 419 -4.36 -47.31 -10.44
CA GLN A 419 -5.48 -48.23 -10.58
C GLN A 419 -6.74 -47.58 -10.03
N ALA A 420 -7.84 -47.65 -10.78
CA ALA A 420 -9.11 -47.00 -10.44
C ALA A 420 -10.21 -48.06 -10.23
N ILE A 421 -10.93 -47.98 -9.11
CA ILE A 421 -12.09 -48.83 -8.82
C ILE A 421 -13.21 -47.98 -8.21
N ASN A 422 -14.31 -47.89 -8.95
CA ASN A 422 -15.67 -47.60 -8.50
C ASN A 422 -16.46 -48.94 -8.55
N PRO A 423 -17.71 -49.07 -8.06
CA PRO A 423 -18.58 -48.09 -7.38
C PRO A 423 -19.27 -48.64 -6.09
N LYS A 424 -20.12 -47.83 -5.44
CA LYS A 424 -21.59 -48.08 -5.36
C LYS A 424 -22.34 -47.02 -4.52
N LEU A 425 -23.40 -46.46 -5.09
CA LEU A 425 -24.52 -45.94 -4.30
C LEU A 425 -25.40 -47.12 -3.87
N SER A 426 -26.01 -47.01 -2.70
CA SER A 426 -27.26 -47.70 -2.35
C SER A 426 -28.12 -46.73 -1.56
N GLY A 427 -29.38 -46.57 -1.96
CA GLY A 427 -30.31 -45.65 -1.32
C GLY A 427 -31.60 -46.36 -0.93
N THR A 428 -32.09 -46.05 0.27
CA THR A 428 -33.44 -46.41 0.73
C THR A 428 -34.09 -45.17 1.33
N ARG A 429 -35.38 -44.97 1.03
CA ARG A 429 -36.14 -43.77 1.39
C ARG A 429 -37.53 -44.15 1.90
N ALA A 430 -37.81 -43.83 3.15
CA ALA A 430 -39.14 -43.76 3.75
C ALA A 430 -39.07 -42.59 4.75
N MET A 431 -39.69 -41.43 4.46
CA MET A 431 -41.11 -41.09 4.57
C MET A 431 -41.53 -40.68 6.00
N ALA A 432 -42.56 -39.83 6.07
CA ALA A 432 -42.99 -39.08 7.25
C ALA A 432 -43.74 -39.99 8.28
N GLU A 433 -44.27 -39.55 9.44
CA GLU A 433 -45.02 -38.30 9.70
C GLU A 433 -44.95 -37.85 11.21
N PRO A 434 -45.91 -37.14 11.87
CA PRO A 434 -45.55 -35.92 12.60
C PRO A 434 -45.73 -35.98 14.14
N ALA A 435 -45.45 -34.85 14.80
CA ALA A 435 -45.57 -34.68 16.25
C ALA A 435 -47.02 -34.48 16.76
N PRO A 436 -47.29 -34.78 18.05
CA PRO A 436 -48.44 -34.26 18.78
C PRO A 436 -48.07 -33.13 19.76
N THR A 437 -48.79 -32.01 19.68
CA THR A 437 -48.71 -30.89 20.64
C THR A 437 -49.44 -31.23 21.94
N MET A 438 -48.92 -30.84 23.11
CA MET A 438 -49.78 -30.64 24.28
C MET A 438 -49.26 -29.55 25.22
N ALA A 439 -50.09 -28.55 25.51
CA ALA A 439 -49.78 -27.44 26.41
C ALA A 439 -50.53 -27.58 27.74
N ARG A 440 -49.90 -27.20 28.85
CA ARG A 440 -50.60 -26.90 30.12
C ARG A 440 -49.97 -25.69 30.81
N ARG A 441 -50.78 -24.64 31.00
CA ARG A 441 -50.45 -23.49 31.85
C ARG A 441 -50.53 -23.90 33.32
N PHE A 442 -49.58 -23.46 34.14
CA PHE A 442 -49.85 -23.09 35.53
C PHE A 442 -49.00 -21.89 35.98
N LYS A 443 -49.69 -20.89 36.52
CA LYS A 443 -49.22 -19.81 37.41
C LYS A 443 -50.28 -19.73 38.52
N ALA A 444 -49.99 -19.40 39.77
CA ALA A 444 -48.70 -19.12 40.41
C ALA A 444 -48.76 -19.54 41.89
N GLY A 445 -47.61 -19.58 42.57
CA GLY A 445 -47.51 -19.74 44.02
C GLY A 445 -46.23 -19.05 44.51
N THR A 446 -46.37 -18.06 45.39
CA THR A 446 -45.26 -17.18 45.79
C THR A 446 -44.77 -17.53 47.18
N THR A 447 -43.50 -17.89 47.32
CA THR A 447 -42.81 -17.97 48.61
C THR A 447 -41.42 -17.34 48.48
N VAL A 448 -40.98 -16.62 49.51
CA VAL A 448 -39.81 -15.72 49.47
C VAL A 448 -38.52 -16.45 49.88
N ALA A 449 -37.41 -16.09 49.23
CA ALA A 449 -36.05 -16.35 49.71
C ALA A 449 -35.28 -15.01 49.80
N PRO A 450 -34.38 -14.82 50.80
CA PRO A 450 -33.65 -13.57 51.00
C PRO A 450 -32.51 -13.37 49.99
N SER A 451 -32.06 -12.12 49.85
CA SER A 451 -31.09 -11.70 48.86
C SER A 451 -29.65 -12.14 49.14
N VAL A 452 -29.03 -12.74 48.12
CA VAL A 452 -27.58 -12.57 47.85
C VAL A 452 -27.47 -11.45 46.80
N SER A 453 -26.49 -10.55 46.95
CA SER A 453 -26.37 -9.39 46.05
C SER A 453 -25.69 -9.77 44.72
N ASP A 454 -26.41 -9.56 43.62
CA ASP A 454 -25.89 -9.78 42.26
C ASP A 454 -24.70 -8.87 41.94
N ARG A 455 -23.49 -9.42 41.99
CA ARG A 455 -22.30 -8.86 41.32
C ARG A 455 -22.16 -9.46 39.93
N GLN A 456 -23.07 -9.11 39.02
CA GLN A 456 -22.89 -9.42 37.59
C GLN A 456 -21.77 -8.54 36.99
N PRO A 457 -20.92 -9.08 36.11
CA PRO A 457 -19.86 -8.31 35.45
C PRO A 457 -20.43 -7.28 34.47
N PHE A 458 -19.74 -6.15 34.33
CA PHE A 458 -20.19 -4.99 33.53
C PHE A 458 -20.40 -5.32 32.03
N ALA A 459 -19.69 -6.35 31.53
CA ALA A 459 -19.81 -6.87 30.16
C ALA A 459 -21.26 -7.16 29.71
N ALA A 460 -22.20 -7.42 30.63
CA ALA A 460 -23.61 -7.69 30.32
C ALA A 460 -24.42 -6.45 29.86
N ARG A 461 -23.81 -5.25 29.70
CA ARG A 461 -24.54 -3.99 29.41
C ARG A 461 -24.08 -3.21 28.17
N LEU A 462 -23.06 -3.65 27.43
CA LEU A 462 -22.53 -2.93 26.27
C LEU A 462 -23.08 -3.48 24.95
N ASN A 463 -24.09 -2.81 24.39
CA ASN A 463 -24.62 -3.09 23.06
C ASN A 463 -23.95 -2.14 22.02
N TYR A 464 -22.79 -2.54 21.51
CA TYR A 464 -21.92 -1.68 20.67
C TYR A 464 -22.52 -1.23 19.31
N ALA A 465 -23.68 -1.75 18.90
CA ALA A 465 -24.32 -1.40 17.63
C ALA A 465 -24.89 0.04 17.57
N SER A 466 -24.95 0.77 18.69
CA SER A 466 -25.58 2.10 18.78
C SER A 466 -24.64 3.30 18.63
N LEU A 467 -23.43 3.13 18.09
CA LEU A 467 -22.42 4.19 17.93
C LEU A 467 -22.37 4.83 16.52
N ASN A 468 -23.21 4.39 15.59
CA ASN A 468 -23.29 4.98 14.26
C ASN A 468 -24.07 6.31 14.28
N TYR A 469 -23.38 7.43 14.04
CA TYR A 469 -24.04 8.71 13.79
C TYR A 469 -24.57 8.78 12.34
N ASN A 470 -25.67 9.48 12.13
CA ASN A 470 -26.43 9.47 10.88
C ASN A 470 -26.04 10.65 9.97
N SER A 471 -25.94 10.43 8.65
CA SER A 471 -25.42 11.41 7.67
C SER A 471 -26.43 11.70 6.56
N THR A 472 -26.88 12.95 6.39
CA THR A 472 -27.79 13.33 5.29
C THR A 472 -27.86 14.85 5.04
N VAL A 473 -28.07 15.25 3.76
CA VAL A 473 -28.40 16.61 3.22
C VAL A 473 -27.34 17.73 3.46
N ILE A 474 -27.09 18.73 2.61
CA ILE A 474 -27.78 19.34 1.43
C ILE A 474 -26.77 19.62 0.28
N ALA A 475 -27.23 19.84 -0.98
CA ALA A 475 -26.40 20.21 -2.14
C ALA A 475 -27.05 21.26 -3.07
N THR A 476 -26.24 21.85 -3.99
CA THR A 476 -26.58 22.73 -5.15
C THR A 476 -27.02 24.18 -4.82
N PRO A 477 -26.98 25.19 -5.74
CA PRO A 477 -26.73 25.15 -7.20
C PRO A 477 -25.66 26.13 -7.77
N ILE A 478 -25.54 26.21 -9.11
CA ILE A 478 -24.55 26.96 -9.91
C ILE A 478 -25.23 28.04 -10.80
N ILE A 479 -24.58 29.19 -11.05
CA ILE A 479 -25.02 30.24 -12.02
C ILE A 479 -23.81 30.73 -12.88
N LYS A 480 -24.07 31.34 -14.06
CA LYS A 480 -23.09 31.84 -15.08
C LYS A 480 -23.28 33.39 -15.28
N ILE A 481 -22.71 34.18 -16.22
CA ILE A 481 -22.25 34.05 -17.63
C ILE A 481 -21.20 35.18 -17.96
N PRO A 482 -20.63 35.34 -19.19
CA PRO A 482 -19.33 36.01 -19.46
C PRO A 482 -19.50 37.34 -20.26
N PRO A 483 -18.55 37.89 -21.10
CA PRO A 483 -17.11 37.61 -21.35
C PRO A 483 -16.16 38.85 -21.52
N ALA A 484 -14.86 38.57 -21.80
CA ALA A 484 -13.89 39.38 -22.58
C ALA A 484 -13.13 40.55 -21.87
N LYS A 485 -11.86 40.92 -22.21
CA LYS A 485 -10.90 40.39 -23.20
C LYS A 485 -9.42 40.83 -22.93
N ALA A 486 -8.44 39.94 -23.17
CA ALA A 486 -7.05 40.22 -23.65
C ALA A 486 -6.07 41.06 -22.75
N THR A 487 -4.74 40.87 -22.74
CA THR A 487 -3.80 39.84 -23.30
C THR A 487 -2.41 39.98 -22.64
N SER A 488 -1.69 38.88 -22.44
CA SER A 488 -0.25 38.83 -22.11
C SER A 488 0.42 37.67 -22.85
N ASN A 489 1.71 37.77 -23.19
CA ASN A 489 2.39 36.81 -24.07
C ASN A 489 2.75 35.49 -23.34
N PRO A 490 2.66 34.33 -24.01
CA PRO A 490 2.67 33.02 -23.34
C PRO A 490 4.03 32.30 -23.38
N ALA A 491 4.13 31.21 -22.61
CA ALA A 491 5.12 30.16 -22.86
C ALA A 491 4.86 29.52 -24.24
N VAL A 492 5.91 29.04 -24.91
CA VAL A 492 5.80 28.45 -26.26
C VAL A 492 4.86 27.23 -26.22
N PRO A 493 3.75 27.23 -26.98
CA PRO A 493 2.82 26.11 -27.03
C PRO A 493 3.49 24.83 -27.56
N LEU A 494 3.17 23.69 -26.95
CA LEU A 494 3.56 22.39 -27.48
C LEU A 494 2.52 21.96 -28.53
N ASP A 495 2.88 22.09 -29.81
CA ASP A 495 2.07 21.63 -30.95
C ASP A 495 2.13 20.10 -31.05
N LEU A 496 0.98 19.43 -30.87
CA LEU A 496 0.92 17.97 -30.90
C LEU A 496 0.89 17.40 -32.33
N VAL A 497 0.66 18.21 -33.35
CA VAL A 497 0.83 17.83 -34.77
C VAL A 497 2.32 17.75 -35.10
N GLN A 498 3.13 18.67 -34.58
CA GLN A 498 4.60 18.59 -34.65
C GLN A 498 5.14 17.43 -33.80
N LEU A 499 4.61 17.23 -32.58
CA LEU A 499 5.02 16.12 -31.72
C LEU A 499 4.67 14.76 -32.34
N ALA A 500 3.54 14.65 -33.05
CA ALA A 500 3.16 13.44 -33.78
C ALA A 500 4.11 13.06 -34.94
N ALA A 501 4.94 14.00 -35.40
CA ALA A 501 6.00 13.79 -36.38
C ALA A 501 7.37 13.41 -35.77
N ASP A 502 7.52 13.45 -34.45
CA ASP A 502 8.75 13.05 -33.76
C ASP A 502 9.03 11.54 -33.96
N PRO A 503 10.26 11.09 -34.27
CA PRO A 503 10.58 9.67 -34.46
C PRO A 503 10.31 8.76 -33.25
N SER A 504 10.15 9.33 -32.06
CA SER A 504 9.77 8.63 -30.82
C SER A 504 8.26 8.49 -30.63
N SER A 505 7.45 9.21 -31.43
CA SER A 505 6.00 9.04 -31.50
C SER A 505 5.67 7.79 -32.31
N ARG A 506 4.71 6.99 -31.83
CA ARG A 506 4.29 5.74 -32.47
C ARG A 506 2.79 5.75 -32.72
N TRP A 507 2.38 5.27 -33.89
CA TRP A 507 0.97 5.16 -34.29
C TRP A 507 0.63 3.72 -34.63
N ALA A 508 -0.53 3.26 -34.14
CA ALA A 508 -1.08 1.96 -34.46
C ALA A 508 -2.60 2.02 -34.59
N SER A 509 -3.16 1.00 -35.23
CA SER A 509 -4.59 0.80 -35.37
C SER A 509 -4.95 -0.65 -35.10
N GLY A 510 -6.24 -0.93 -34.95
CA GLY A 510 -6.77 -2.27 -34.75
C GLY A 510 -8.29 -2.28 -34.79
N GLN A 511 -8.90 -3.41 -34.45
CA GLN A 511 -10.33 -3.53 -34.17
C GLN A 511 -10.53 -3.66 -32.66
N LEU A 512 -11.44 -2.90 -32.07
CA LEU A 512 -11.78 -2.99 -30.65
C LEU A 512 -12.48 -4.30 -30.34
N VAL A 513 -12.04 -4.95 -29.27
CA VAL A 513 -12.75 -6.09 -28.64
C VAL A 513 -13.58 -5.60 -27.46
N ASP A 514 -13.04 -4.61 -26.75
CA ASP A 514 -13.71 -3.84 -25.68
C ASP A 514 -13.10 -2.41 -25.64
N ALA A 515 -13.38 -1.64 -24.59
CA ALA A 515 -12.91 -0.25 -24.45
C ALA A 515 -11.37 -0.12 -24.37
N HIS A 516 -10.64 -1.20 -24.09
CA HIS A 516 -9.18 -1.19 -23.87
C HIS A 516 -8.45 -2.09 -24.88
N ASN A 517 -8.95 -3.31 -25.10
CA ASN A 517 -8.29 -4.37 -25.88
C ASN A 517 -8.59 -4.27 -27.39
N THR A 518 -7.58 -4.60 -28.20
CA THR A 518 -7.67 -4.58 -29.67
C THR A 518 -7.13 -5.84 -30.34
N ALA A 519 -7.87 -6.32 -31.34
CA ALA A 519 -7.48 -7.39 -32.27
C ALA A 519 -7.01 -6.81 -33.62
N ASP A 520 -6.40 -7.66 -34.47
CA ASP A 520 -5.96 -7.30 -35.83
C ASP A 520 -5.17 -5.97 -35.88
N ASN A 521 -4.14 -5.89 -35.03
CA ASN A 521 -3.36 -4.67 -34.82
C ASN A 521 -2.35 -4.43 -35.97
N ALA A 522 -2.22 -3.18 -36.39
CA ALA A 522 -1.25 -2.74 -37.39
C ALA A 522 -0.47 -1.50 -36.92
N SER A 523 0.85 -1.49 -37.14
CA SER A 523 1.66 -0.28 -37.02
C SER A 523 1.45 0.63 -38.24
N LEU A 524 1.31 1.93 -38.01
CA LEU A 524 1.01 2.92 -39.04
C LEU A 524 2.17 3.92 -39.20
N PRO A 525 2.62 4.22 -40.43
CA PRO A 525 3.62 5.24 -40.67
C PRO A 525 3.03 6.65 -40.45
N TRP A 526 3.87 7.58 -39.98
CA TRP A 526 3.58 9.00 -40.08
C TRP A 526 3.44 9.42 -41.55
N MET A 527 2.50 10.33 -41.83
CA MET A 527 2.11 10.72 -43.20
C MET A 527 1.62 9.54 -44.07
N GLY A 528 0.80 8.66 -43.48
CA GLY A 528 0.21 7.51 -44.16
C GLY A 528 -0.68 7.86 -45.37
N SER A 529 -0.83 6.89 -46.27
CA SER A 529 -1.66 7.01 -47.47
C SER A 529 -3.14 7.12 -47.13
N GLU A 530 -3.86 8.01 -47.82
CA GLU A 530 -5.30 8.20 -47.65
C GLU A 530 -6.15 7.00 -48.11
N GLY A 531 -5.53 6.04 -48.80
CA GLY A 531 -6.14 4.79 -49.23
C GLY A 531 -5.81 3.58 -48.34
N ASP A 532 -5.10 3.75 -47.21
CA ASP A 532 -4.71 2.62 -46.36
C ASP A 532 -5.89 2.10 -45.53
N SER A 533 -6.39 0.91 -45.87
CA SER A 533 -7.52 0.27 -45.18
C SER A 533 -7.22 -0.12 -43.73
N ARG A 534 -5.95 -0.10 -43.33
CA ARG A 534 -5.54 -0.24 -41.92
C ARG A 534 -5.83 1.02 -41.11
N GLY A 535 -6.31 2.11 -41.73
CA GLY A 535 -6.36 3.45 -41.13
C GLY A 535 -5.03 4.18 -41.35
N PHE A 536 -5.02 5.49 -41.10
CA PHE A 536 -3.82 6.31 -41.32
C PHE A 536 -3.80 7.56 -40.45
N VAL A 537 -2.58 8.03 -40.18
CA VAL A 537 -2.31 9.34 -39.57
C VAL A 537 -1.55 10.25 -40.53
N ARG A 538 -1.91 11.52 -40.57
CA ARG A 538 -1.14 12.56 -41.28
C ARG A 538 -1.48 13.97 -40.80
N SER A 539 -0.48 14.86 -40.81
CA SER A 539 -0.73 16.30 -40.77
C SER A 539 -1.30 16.81 -42.10
N GLY A 540 -2.05 17.90 -42.05
CA GLY A 540 -2.49 18.65 -43.22
C GLY A 540 -2.67 20.14 -42.91
N THR A 541 -2.39 20.97 -43.91
CA THR A 541 -2.53 22.43 -43.87
C THR A 541 -3.65 22.88 -44.81
N ASN A 542 -4.47 23.84 -44.39
CA ASN A 542 -5.66 24.31 -45.13
C ASN A 542 -6.69 23.19 -45.42
N VAL A 543 -6.81 22.22 -44.51
CA VAL A 543 -7.78 21.12 -44.62
C VAL A 543 -9.19 21.66 -44.35
N VAL A 544 -10.13 21.40 -45.25
CA VAL A 544 -11.53 21.83 -45.07
C VAL A 544 -12.27 20.86 -44.16
N MET A 545 -12.74 21.36 -43.03
CA MET A 545 -13.48 20.60 -42.01
C MET A 545 -14.99 20.70 -42.23
N GLU A 546 -15.76 19.93 -41.47
CA GLU A 546 -17.23 19.89 -41.53
C GLU A 546 -17.92 21.25 -41.29
N ASP A 547 -17.26 22.19 -40.60
CA ASP A 547 -17.73 23.58 -40.43
C ASP A 547 -17.59 24.44 -41.71
N GLY A 548 -17.11 23.83 -42.81
CA GLY A 548 -16.90 24.47 -44.10
C GLY A 548 -15.65 25.37 -44.17
N ARG A 549 -14.82 25.39 -43.12
CA ARG A 549 -13.62 26.25 -43.06
C ARG A 549 -12.35 25.44 -43.32
N ALA A 550 -11.38 26.09 -43.97
CA ALA A 550 -10.04 25.57 -44.13
C ALA A 550 -9.19 25.89 -42.88
N TRP A 551 -8.67 24.86 -42.22
CA TRP A 551 -7.89 25.00 -40.98
C TRP A 551 -6.38 24.81 -41.22
N PRO A 552 -5.50 25.64 -40.63
CA PRO A 552 -4.08 25.70 -41.01
C PRO A 552 -3.23 24.57 -40.42
N SER A 553 -3.63 23.97 -39.29
CA SER A 553 -2.97 22.80 -38.69
C SER A 553 -4.02 21.78 -38.29
N VAL A 554 -4.02 20.62 -38.96
CA VAL A 554 -4.97 19.54 -38.73
C VAL A 554 -4.24 18.20 -38.71
N LEU A 555 -4.38 17.46 -37.61
CA LEU A 555 -3.90 16.09 -37.46
C LEU A 555 -5.06 15.14 -37.78
N ARG A 556 -4.99 14.49 -38.94
CA ARG A 556 -6.01 13.55 -39.41
C ARG A 556 -5.69 12.16 -38.89
N THR A 557 -6.65 11.52 -38.24
CA THR A 557 -6.49 10.20 -37.61
C THR A 557 -7.68 9.33 -37.99
N HIS A 558 -7.57 8.66 -39.12
CA HIS A 558 -8.62 7.78 -39.64
C HIS A 558 -8.47 6.40 -38.98
N PRO A 559 -9.49 5.89 -38.25
CA PRO A 559 -9.47 4.53 -37.68
C PRO A 559 -9.29 3.45 -38.75
N LYS A 560 -9.00 2.22 -38.32
CA LYS A 560 -9.00 1.05 -39.22
C LYS A 560 -10.38 0.88 -39.87
N TRP A 561 -10.42 0.54 -41.17
CA TRP A 561 -11.66 0.47 -41.94
C TRP A 561 -12.44 -0.83 -41.70
N VAL A 562 -12.83 -1.03 -40.44
CA VAL A 562 -13.64 -2.14 -39.92
C VAL A 562 -14.60 -1.58 -38.86
N ASN A 563 -15.75 -2.23 -38.65
CA ASN A 563 -16.68 -1.85 -37.59
C ASN A 563 -15.96 -1.91 -36.23
N HIS A 564 -16.11 -0.89 -35.39
CA HIS A 564 -15.34 -0.70 -34.15
C HIS A 564 -13.81 -0.66 -34.36
N GLY A 565 -13.34 -0.19 -35.52
CA GLY A 565 -11.94 0.13 -35.74
C GLY A 565 -11.43 1.22 -34.78
N THR A 566 -10.13 1.25 -34.50
CA THR A 566 -9.50 2.30 -33.68
C THR A 566 -8.16 2.71 -34.27
N ILE A 567 -7.73 3.93 -33.96
CA ILE A 567 -6.37 4.44 -34.16
C ILE A 567 -5.87 5.09 -32.87
N LYS A 568 -4.64 4.76 -32.47
CA LYS A 568 -3.98 5.21 -31.25
C LYS A 568 -2.60 5.79 -31.60
N GLY A 569 -2.32 7.00 -31.17
CA GLY A 569 -1.04 7.67 -31.34
C GLY A 569 -0.42 8.05 -30.01
N TRP A 570 0.60 7.32 -29.58
CA TRP A 570 1.39 7.65 -28.39
C TRP A 570 2.47 8.64 -28.81
N LEU A 571 2.33 9.88 -28.35
CA LEU A 571 3.23 10.97 -28.69
C LEU A 571 4.53 10.90 -27.87
N ALA A 572 5.63 11.36 -28.47
CA ALA A 572 6.95 11.35 -27.87
C ALA A 572 6.95 12.03 -26.49
N TRP A 573 7.54 11.37 -25.51
CA TRP A 573 7.60 11.84 -24.12
C TRP A 573 8.19 13.26 -24.03
N ARG A 574 7.49 14.16 -23.31
CA ARG A 574 7.91 15.56 -23.11
C ARG A 574 7.52 16.08 -21.74
N PRO A 575 8.34 16.97 -21.13
CA PRO A 575 7.89 17.79 -20.01
C PRO A 575 6.84 18.79 -20.50
N ILE A 576 5.69 18.85 -19.83
CA ILE A 576 4.61 19.79 -20.18
C ILE A 576 4.68 21.09 -19.35
N PRO A 577 4.19 22.24 -19.87
CA PRO A 577 4.39 23.55 -19.25
C PRO A 577 3.62 23.76 -17.94
N ALA A 578 3.96 24.85 -17.24
CA ALA A 578 3.21 25.38 -16.11
C ALA A 578 1.78 25.76 -16.53
N GLY A 579 0.76 25.37 -15.74
CA GLY A 579 -0.64 25.64 -16.08
C GLY A 579 -1.08 25.01 -17.40
N ALA A 580 -0.59 23.79 -17.67
CA ALA A 580 -0.82 23.08 -18.92
C ALA A 580 -2.30 22.74 -19.11
N HIS A 581 -2.90 23.26 -20.17
CA HIS A 581 -4.18 22.78 -20.71
C HIS A 581 -3.94 22.12 -22.06
N PHE A 582 -4.45 20.90 -22.25
CA PHE A 582 -4.62 20.33 -23.58
C PHE A 582 -5.86 20.95 -24.21
N GLN A 583 -5.68 21.60 -25.36
CA GLN A 583 -6.74 22.24 -26.12
C GLN A 583 -6.72 21.76 -27.57
N THR A 584 -7.89 21.44 -28.10
CA THR A 584 -8.11 21.05 -29.49
C THR A 584 -9.56 21.32 -29.89
N GLN A 585 -9.81 21.51 -31.17
CA GLN A 585 -11.12 21.19 -31.73
C GLN A 585 -11.10 19.77 -32.33
N VAL A 586 -12.24 19.10 -32.39
CA VAL A 586 -12.42 17.75 -32.96
C VAL A 586 -13.64 17.69 -33.85
N GLY A 587 -13.56 16.88 -34.90
CA GLY A 587 -14.62 16.67 -35.86
C GLY A 587 -14.14 15.96 -37.12
N PHE A 588 -14.91 16.10 -38.19
CA PHE A 588 -14.69 15.39 -39.45
C PHE A 588 -14.26 16.32 -40.58
N LEU A 589 -13.58 15.78 -41.60
CA LEU A 589 -13.37 16.47 -42.87
C LEU A 589 -14.71 16.75 -43.57
N GLN A 590 -14.76 17.82 -44.38
CA GLN A 590 -15.95 18.19 -45.13
C GLN A 590 -16.44 17.03 -46.02
N GLY A 591 -17.74 16.75 -45.97
CA GLY A 591 -18.38 15.72 -46.80
C GLY A 591 -18.43 14.32 -46.18
N ALA A 592 -17.93 14.13 -44.96
CA ALA A 592 -17.99 12.88 -44.20
C ALA A 592 -19.40 12.53 -43.64
N ALA A 593 -20.46 12.77 -44.42
CA ALA A 593 -21.85 12.65 -43.99
C ALA A 593 -22.34 11.19 -43.76
N GLY A 594 -21.52 10.19 -44.09
CA GLY A 594 -21.80 8.75 -43.93
C GLY A 594 -21.36 8.12 -42.61
N THR A 595 -20.66 8.86 -41.75
CA THR A 595 -20.25 8.37 -40.40
C THR A 595 -21.45 8.19 -39.48
N ASP A 596 -21.47 7.10 -38.70
CA ASP A 596 -22.41 6.95 -37.59
C ASP A 596 -21.90 7.60 -36.28
N GLY A 597 -20.63 8.03 -36.25
CA GLY A 597 -19.99 8.80 -35.19
C GLY A 597 -18.77 8.10 -34.58
N VAL A 598 -17.81 8.89 -34.11
CA VAL A 598 -16.56 8.41 -33.50
C VAL A 598 -16.42 8.89 -32.05
N THR A 599 -15.63 8.19 -31.25
CA THR A 599 -15.22 8.64 -29.92
C THR A 599 -13.76 9.10 -29.93
N PHE A 600 -13.55 10.39 -29.66
CA PHE A 600 -12.24 10.96 -29.40
C PHE A 600 -11.85 10.70 -27.95
N TRP A 601 -10.61 10.25 -27.74
CA TRP A 601 -10.04 9.98 -26.42
C TRP A 601 -8.69 10.67 -26.28
N VAL A 602 -8.45 11.22 -25.09
CA VAL A 602 -7.13 11.71 -24.68
C VAL A 602 -6.73 10.97 -23.42
N TRP A 603 -5.57 10.32 -23.46
CA TRP A 603 -4.99 9.59 -22.33
C TRP A 603 -3.62 10.18 -21.99
N VAL A 604 -3.30 10.24 -20.71
CA VAL A 604 -1.95 10.61 -20.24
C VAL A 604 -1.24 9.37 -19.75
N HIS A 605 -0.09 9.08 -20.37
CA HIS A 605 0.88 8.08 -19.97
C HIS A 605 1.98 8.76 -19.13
N TYR A 606 2.26 8.21 -17.96
CA TYR A 606 3.19 8.74 -16.96
C TYR A 606 3.94 7.58 -16.27
N LEU A 607 5.10 7.86 -15.66
CA LEU A 607 5.90 6.85 -14.99
C LEU A 607 5.73 6.93 -13.46
N ILE A 608 5.56 5.78 -12.81
CA ILE A 608 5.70 5.64 -11.35
C ILE A 608 6.95 4.81 -11.04
N GLY A 609 7.68 5.16 -9.98
CA GLY A 609 8.87 4.43 -9.55
C GLY A 609 8.55 3.34 -8.54
N GLY A 610 9.26 2.22 -8.62
CA GLY A 610 9.20 1.11 -7.65
C GLY A 610 10.52 0.36 -7.55
N PHE A 611 10.56 -0.66 -6.68
CA PHE A 611 11.76 -1.46 -6.39
C PHE A 611 12.35 -2.16 -7.63
N ALA A 612 11.51 -2.48 -8.62
CA ALA A 612 11.89 -3.13 -9.88
C ALA A 612 12.12 -2.14 -11.05
N GLY A 613 12.10 -0.83 -10.80
CA GLY A 613 12.26 0.23 -11.81
C GLY A 613 11.02 1.09 -12.02
N ASN A 614 10.99 1.85 -13.12
CA ASN A 614 9.86 2.70 -13.50
C ASN A 614 8.79 1.89 -14.25
N VAL A 615 7.54 1.99 -13.81
CA VAL A 615 6.36 1.35 -14.44
C VAL A 615 5.54 2.42 -15.18
N GLU A 616 5.21 2.15 -16.45
CA GLU A 616 4.31 3.00 -17.24
C GLU A 616 2.87 2.83 -16.75
N GLN A 617 2.17 3.94 -16.53
CA GLN A 617 0.79 4.02 -16.08
C GLN A 617 0.04 4.98 -16.99
N TRP A 618 -1.24 4.70 -17.25
CA TRP A 618 -2.07 5.52 -18.12
C TRP A 618 -3.46 5.77 -17.52
N LYS A 619 -3.99 6.98 -17.72
CA LYS A 619 -5.39 7.29 -17.35
C LYS A 619 -6.09 8.11 -18.44
N PRO A 620 -7.40 7.94 -18.65
CA PRO A 620 -8.16 8.79 -19.56
C PRO A 620 -8.31 10.17 -18.90
N VAL A 621 -8.15 11.23 -19.70
CA VAL A 621 -8.35 12.62 -19.27
C VAL A 621 -9.40 13.34 -20.13
N ALA A 622 -9.71 12.83 -21.33
CA ALA A 622 -10.93 13.14 -22.06
C ALA A 622 -11.52 11.90 -22.75
N GLN A 623 -12.84 11.90 -22.85
CA GLN A 623 -13.65 11.05 -23.72
C GLN A 623 -14.76 11.93 -24.32
N HIS A 624 -14.88 11.96 -25.65
CA HIS A 624 -15.89 12.78 -26.33
C HIS A 624 -16.42 12.09 -27.58
N PHE A 625 -17.72 11.75 -27.59
CA PHE A 625 -18.38 11.15 -28.76
C PHE A 625 -18.97 12.23 -29.67
N LYS A 626 -18.74 12.12 -30.98
CA LYS A 626 -19.17 13.09 -31.98
C LYS A 626 -19.66 12.43 -33.26
N LYS A 627 -20.74 12.99 -33.84
CA LYS A 627 -21.23 12.70 -35.21
C LYS A 627 -20.97 13.89 -36.13
N TYR A 628 -21.04 13.68 -37.45
CA TYR A 628 -21.01 14.76 -38.44
C TYR A 628 -22.17 15.73 -38.19
N SER A 629 -21.85 16.93 -37.71
CA SER A 629 -22.81 17.96 -37.26
C SER A 629 -22.60 19.31 -37.95
N GLN A 630 -21.76 19.36 -38.99
CA GLN A 630 -21.40 20.58 -39.74
C GLN A 630 -20.80 21.67 -38.83
N SER A 631 -20.12 21.22 -37.77
CA SER A 631 -19.61 22.04 -36.67
C SER A 631 -18.53 21.28 -35.93
N LEU A 632 -17.52 21.97 -35.39
CA LEU A 632 -16.47 21.36 -34.58
C LEU A 632 -16.79 21.45 -33.09
N ASP A 633 -16.41 20.42 -32.33
CA ASP A 633 -16.55 20.41 -30.87
C ASP A 633 -15.19 20.76 -30.24
N THR A 634 -15.18 21.38 -29.07
CA THR A 634 -13.94 21.74 -28.36
C THR A 634 -13.67 20.77 -27.22
N ILE A 635 -12.45 20.25 -27.13
CA ILE A 635 -11.94 19.56 -25.95
C ILE A 635 -10.89 20.47 -25.30
N ASP A 636 -11.13 20.82 -24.04
CA ASP A 636 -10.22 21.56 -23.17
C ASP A 636 -10.09 20.76 -21.85
N VAL A 637 -8.86 20.41 -21.48
CA VAL A 637 -8.55 19.56 -20.33
C VAL A 637 -7.39 20.12 -19.55
N ASP A 638 -7.60 20.37 -18.27
CA ASP A 638 -6.55 20.71 -17.33
C ASP A 638 -5.58 19.52 -17.14
N LEU A 639 -4.32 19.74 -17.51
CA LEU A 639 -3.19 18.84 -17.30
C LEU A 639 -2.20 19.38 -16.25
N SER A 640 -2.58 20.37 -15.42
CA SER A 640 -1.67 21.04 -14.48
C SER A 640 -1.06 20.11 -13.42
N ALA A 641 -1.74 19.03 -13.03
CA ALA A 641 -1.15 17.96 -12.22
C ALA A 641 0.08 17.29 -12.90
N TYR A 642 0.08 17.30 -14.23
CA TYR A 642 1.13 16.95 -15.17
C TYR A 642 2.36 17.88 -15.21
N ALA A 643 2.25 19.12 -14.74
CA ALA A 643 3.20 20.19 -15.05
C ALA A 643 4.65 19.83 -14.64
N GLY A 644 5.59 20.03 -15.56
CA GLY A 644 7.01 19.67 -15.36
C GLY A 644 7.33 18.18 -15.36
N GLN A 645 6.35 17.27 -15.26
CA GLN A 645 6.57 15.83 -15.43
C GLN A 645 6.75 15.52 -16.92
N SER A 646 7.67 14.61 -17.25
CA SER A 646 7.74 14.05 -18.60
C SER A 646 6.61 13.05 -18.78
N ILE A 647 5.67 13.35 -19.68
CA ILE A 647 4.52 12.50 -20.00
C ILE A 647 4.44 12.21 -21.49
N SER A 648 3.74 11.14 -21.85
CA SER A 648 3.27 10.86 -23.21
C SER A 648 1.76 11.11 -23.27
N ILE A 649 1.30 11.76 -24.35
CA ILE A 649 -0.13 11.88 -24.65
C ILE A 649 -0.48 10.78 -25.64
N GLU A 650 -1.50 9.98 -25.35
CA GLU A 650 -2.16 9.15 -26.36
C GLU A 650 -3.39 9.89 -26.89
N LEU A 651 -3.34 10.24 -28.19
CA LEU A 651 -4.50 10.69 -28.96
C LEU A 651 -5.11 9.46 -29.63
N ARG A 652 -6.38 9.18 -29.36
CA ARG A 652 -7.07 7.98 -29.83
C ARG A 652 -8.44 8.32 -30.43
N VAL A 653 -8.80 7.66 -31.53
CA VAL A 653 -10.13 7.75 -32.14
C VAL A 653 -10.69 6.35 -32.36
N ASP A 654 -11.89 6.12 -31.86
CA ASP A 654 -12.64 4.87 -31.99
C ASP A 654 -13.83 5.06 -32.94
N ALA A 655 -13.96 4.18 -33.94
CA ALA A 655 -15.05 4.13 -34.89
C ALA A 655 -16.37 3.66 -34.26
N GLY A 656 -17.47 3.95 -34.94
CA GLY A 656 -18.82 3.55 -34.53
C GLY A 656 -19.13 2.08 -34.78
N GLY A 657 -20.42 1.78 -35.01
CA GLY A 657 -20.86 0.50 -35.57
C GLY A 657 -20.50 0.34 -37.05
N SER A 658 -20.14 1.44 -37.72
CA SER A 658 -19.52 1.48 -39.05
C SER A 658 -18.06 1.94 -38.95
N SER A 659 -17.37 1.99 -40.08
CA SER A 659 -16.18 2.84 -40.31
C SER A 659 -16.34 3.77 -41.52
N GLY A 660 -17.57 3.83 -42.06
CA GLY A 660 -17.89 4.52 -43.30
C GLY A 660 -17.74 6.03 -43.16
N GLN A 661 -16.75 6.60 -43.85
CA GLN A 661 -16.43 8.03 -43.77
C GLN A 661 -16.06 8.54 -42.37
N ASP A 662 -15.40 7.72 -41.53
CA ASP A 662 -14.81 8.16 -40.27
C ASP A 662 -13.54 9.00 -40.51
N TRP A 663 -13.73 10.15 -41.14
CA TRP A 663 -12.68 11.09 -41.53
C TRP A 663 -12.34 12.05 -40.39
N ALA A 664 -12.11 11.47 -39.22
CA ALA A 664 -11.88 12.16 -37.96
C ALA A 664 -10.52 12.90 -37.95
N ALA A 665 -10.52 14.11 -37.39
CA ALA A 665 -9.32 14.89 -37.21
C ALA A 665 -9.36 15.79 -35.98
N TRP A 666 -8.16 16.07 -35.49
CA TRP A 666 -7.84 17.00 -34.40
C TRP A 666 -7.36 18.31 -35.03
N VAL A 667 -8.02 19.41 -34.72
CA VAL A 667 -7.75 20.74 -35.28
C VAL A 667 -6.97 21.54 -34.24
N SER A 668 -5.71 21.87 -34.60
CA SER A 668 -4.71 22.50 -33.74
C SER A 668 -4.57 21.88 -32.33
N PRO A 669 -4.41 20.55 -32.17
CA PRO A 669 -4.17 19.95 -30.86
C PRO A 669 -2.86 20.49 -30.26
N THR A 670 -2.98 21.11 -29.10
CA THR A 670 -1.90 21.91 -28.49
C THR A 670 -1.94 21.76 -26.98
N ILE A 671 -0.78 21.73 -26.32
CA ILE A 671 -0.70 22.01 -24.87
C ILE A 671 -0.16 23.41 -24.67
N ILE A 672 -0.99 24.29 -24.10
CA ILE A 672 -0.60 25.66 -23.73
C ILE A 672 -0.38 25.75 -22.21
N GLY A 673 0.61 26.52 -21.78
CA GLY A 673 0.68 27.00 -20.40
C GLY A 673 -0.04 28.34 -20.29
N VAL A 674 -1.12 28.42 -19.51
CA VAL A 674 -1.96 29.63 -19.41
C VAL A 674 -1.35 30.64 -18.41
N PRO A 675 -0.92 31.84 -18.83
CA PRO A 675 -0.40 32.86 -17.91
C PRO A 675 -1.54 33.58 -17.16
N ALA A 676 -1.44 33.67 -15.84
CA ALA A 676 -2.35 34.46 -15.01
C ALA A 676 -2.26 35.97 -15.34
N HIS A 677 -3.38 36.70 -15.22
CA HIS A 677 -3.43 38.13 -15.52
C HIS A 677 -3.16 39.01 -14.28
N PRO A 678 -2.40 40.12 -14.41
CA PRO A 678 -2.17 41.06 -13.32
C PRO A 678 -3.29 42.11 -13.23
N GLY A 679 -3.75 42.44 -12.02
CA GLY A 679 -4.83 43.42 -11.80
C GLY A 679 -5.05 43.79 -10.34
N THR A 680 -4.20 44.69 -9.84
CA THR A 680 -4.26 45.39 -8.54
C THR A 680 -5.57 45.37 -7.74
N ASP A 681 -5.52 44.82 -6.53
CA ASP A 681 -5.96 45.53 -5.33
C ASP A 681 -5.12 45.08 -4.10
N GLY A 682 -5.35 45.67 -2.92
CA GLY A 682 -4.53 45.45 -1.71
C GLY A 682 -4.38 43.99 -1.24
N PRO A 683 -3.29 43.64 -0.52
CA PRO A 683 -2.87 42.25 -0.32
C PRO A 683 -3.83 41.43 0.55
N ARG A 684 -4.73 40.70 -0.11
CA ARG A 684 -5.46 39.59 0.49
C ARG A 684 -4.73 38.30 0.17
N THR A 685 -4.25 37.58 1.19
CA THR A 685 -3.51 36.33 1.04
C THR A 685 -4.44 35.22 0.54
N GLU A 686 -4.59 35.10 -0.77
CA GLU A 686 -5.33 34.01 -1.40
C GLU A 686 -4.58 32.68 -1.19
N LEU A 687 -5.33 31.60 -0.98
CA LEU A 687 -4.80 30.28 -0.62
C LEU A 687 -5.14 29.27 -1.72
N VAL A 688 -4.15 28.48 -2.12
CA VAL A 688 -4.28 27.38 -3.08
C VAL A 688 -4.07 26.07 -2.35
N THR A 689 -4.98 25.10 -2.53
CA THR A 689 -4.83 23.73 -2.04
C THR A 689 -4.56 22.78 -3.21
N GLU A 690 -3.44 22.08 -3.15
CA GLU A 690 -3.05 21.03 -4.09
C GLU A 690 -3.34 19.65 -3.48
N THR A 691 -3.82 18.70 -4.28
CA THR A 691 -4.04 17.30 -3.90
C THR A 691 -3.11 16.40 -4.69
N PHE A 692 -2.59 15.34 -4.08
CA PHE A 692 -1.70 14.36 -4.72
C PHE A 692 -2.49 13.15 -5.23
N PRO A 693 -2.76 13.04 -6.55
CA PRO A 693 -3.54 11.93 -7.10
C PRO A 693 -2.69 10.67 -7.26
N PHE A 694 -2.97 9.64 -6.46
CA PHE A 694 -2.39 8.30 -6.60
C PHE A 694 -3.45 7.25 -6.30
N ASP A 695 -3.57 6.20 -7.12
CA ASP A 695 -4.57 5.13 -6.90
C ASP A 695 -4.03 4.02 -5.99
N GLY A 696 -3.70 4.42 -4.77
CA GLY A 696 -3.04 3.57 -3.80
C GLY A 696 -2.68 4.32 -2.53
N VAL A 697 -1.61 3.88 -1.89
CA VAL A 697 -1.12 4.41 -0.60
C VAL A 697 0.40 4.63 -0.69
N PHE A 698 0.88 5.77 -0.22
CA PHE A 698 2.32 6.04 -0.06
C PHE A 698 2.84 5.40 1.23
N VAL A 699 4.06 4.88 1.23
CA VAL A 699 4.73 4.45 2.47
C VAL A 699 5.39 5.68 3.09
N LEU A 700 4.86 6.12 4.22
CA LEU A 700 5.39 7.27 4.95
C LEU A 700 6.60 6.88 5.82
N ALA A 701 6.56 5.69 6.42
CA ALA A 701 7.66 5.11 7.20
C ALA A 701 7.49 3.60 7.39
N TYR A 702 8.60 2.90 7.66
CA TYR A 702 8.58 1.57 8.25
C TYR A 702 8.84 1.67 9.76
N ALA A 703 8.00 1.01 10.57
CA ALA A 703 8.26 0.84 11.99
C ALA A 703 9.08 -0.45 12.19
N CYS A 704 10.37 -0.25 12.45
CA CYS A 704 11.38 -1.27 12.53
C CYS A 704 11.62 -1.70 13.98
N LYS A 705 11.97 -2.96 14.18
CA LYS A 705 12.43 -3.50 15.46
C LYS A 705 13.92 -3.82 15.38
N ARG A 706 14.67 -3.51 16.44
CA ARG A 706 16.04 -4.00 16.64
C ARG A 706 15.99 -5.43 17.16
N LEU A 707 16.82 -6.32 16.63
CA LEU A 707 17.07 -7.61 17.27
C LEU A 707 18.07 -7.38 18.43
N PRO A 708 17.87 -8.02 19.60
CA PRO A 708 18.83 -7.95 20.68
C PRO A 708 20.15 -8.61 20.26
N LYS A 709 21.21 -8.43 21.06
CA LYS A 709 22.50 -9.11 20.83
C LYS A 709 22.26 -10.60 20.58
N SER A 710 22.73 -11.08 19.44
CA SER A 710 22.40 -12.41 18.92
C SER A 710 23.53 -12.95 18.04
N PRO A 711 24.13 -14.11 18.36
CA PRO A 711 23.88 -14.93 19.54
C PRO A 711 24.36 -14.26 20.85
N ASN A 712 23.68 -14.55 21.95
CA ASN A 712 24.07 -14.09 23.30
C ASN A 712 23.99 -15.26 24.31
N PRO A 713 24.79 -16.33 24.09
CA PRO A 713 24.72 -17.55 24.88
C PRO A 713 24.96 -17.27 26.36
N ASP A 714 24.37 -18.08 27.23
CA ASP A 714 24.72 -18.01 28.65
C ASP A 714 26.05 -18.72 28.96
N PRO A 715 27.08 -18.00 29.49
CA PRO A 715 28.38 -18.58 29.80
C PRO A 715 28.38 -19.47 31.05
N THR A 716 27.28 -19.53 31.80
CA THR A 716 27.11 -20.45 32.96
C THR A 716 26.63 -21.84 32.55
N LEU A 717 26.16 -22.01 31.31
CA LEU A 717 25.69 -23.29 30.78
C LEU A 717 26.85 -24.13 30.25
N LYS A 718 26.68 -25.45 30.28
CA LYS A 718 27.56 -26.39 29.59
C LYS A 718 27.12 -26.51 28.15
N TRP A 719 28.02 -26.18 27.23
CA TRP A 719 27.80 -26.29 25.79
C TRP A 719 28.38 -27.59 25.25
N THR A 720 27.66 -28.24 24.33
CA THR A 720 28.09 -29.47 23.64
C THR A 720 29.05 -29.21 22.49
#